data_AF-A0A0F7Y2V1-F1
#
_entry.id   AF-A0A0F7Y2V1-F1
#
_cell.length_a   1.000
_cell.length_b   1.000
_cell.length_c   1.000
_cell.angle_alpha   90.00
_cell.angle_beta   90.00
_cell.angle_gamma   90.00
#
_symmetry.space_group_name_H-M   'P 1'
#
loop_
_entity.id
_entity.type
_entity.pdbx_description
1 polymer ?
#
loop_
_entity_poly.entity_id
_entity_poly.type
_entity_poly.pdbx_seq_one_letter_code
_entity_poly.pdbx_strand_id
1 'polypeptide(L)'
;MPPLNLRKTLLALLIGASPAPAMALPQTIALTDAGYKGDHQSYADDLEFSGSFTGLGQDAIVLANSQVMGNLTLGSAINDNTTIAVDMVHRSDGIRITDTDLSGFLTNRGNVITTSLDGAALRLSASTVDDDLTNEGLLKAGTSFSYNNGGPTYGIDLSSSGSSISRIHGNLVNAAGARIIAIGRNSRAINLAGANLEERVVNRGEISATGPGAIAIHATTDASNRPAVLAGIDNQGQIFAGDQGAQGIVLDGASLFDSLGRHIDNSGRIVAADTAIRIGNTTLDGPGVPPWQKANGDLNIFNSGEIWGNVAIDATGSNRPVELIMRKGSMIQGDLLGLANIEVEGDSTYGVAYGGRGSNSIRLANNGWLDVGDSSEPPTTFSLQSLHATLDGNLRVADNSALGMWLAASTDPSTAVLKVSGIAEFGQNARILLEPEDTDFQAGGSRYLLLEAGQVQVLDAGGLQVDPNGKPKVASTSAMLDVLTSTLEDNKVYAVVSTKPTEALDQIVAAQGGNGNAQQALGSLSQAGLLARLGNQDPLFLAAASADEAQLARLAEQLAPEVSDGARQAAITSQRLIGNAIDGRTHSLRAHTASASPRTSGVWMQSLYSDASQQQRDGIAGYNAYSRGVAVGADGQVNDQLTLGAAYSFIDTDVNGRRGNKTQVQSHAFSLYGSYALDNYFVDASLTYGVNDNEGKREIAGSRAKSDYDSNLLGLNLIGGYGWQVNPRLLVEPRLAARYSRVDIDSYREKGSSAALKVKDQRYEAIELGAGIRLAGNLPLGAGSLEPQLKLMAYHDFAADPVQNSSSFVLGSTPFVTRGASVSRNSYEAGVGADYKLGAVSVGVSYDYVTKSGFDADVFSAQVRYAF
;
A
#
# COMPACT_ATOMS: atom_id res chain seq x y z
N MET A 1 69.92 53.41 -10.69
CA MET A 1 70.51 52.88 -9.44
C MET A 1 70.51 51.36 -9.53
N PRO A 2 71.66 50.70 -9.36
CA PRO A 2 71.80 49.24 -9.17
C PRO A 2 71.72 48.91 -7.65
N PRO A 3 72.04 47.70 -7.15
CA PRO A 3 72.08 46.32 -7.70
C PRO A 3 71.36 45.28 -6.79
N LEU A 4 71.25 44.02 -7.22
CA LEU A 4 71.68 42.88 -6.39
C LEU A 4 71.94 41.61 -7.22
N ASN A 5 73.18 41.13 -7.09
CA ASN A 5 73.72 39.89 -7.65
C ASN A 5 73.23 38.67 -6.85
N LEU A 6 73.20 37.48 -7.46
CA LEU A 6 74.21 36.41 -7.27
C LEU A 6 73.71 35.04 -7.80
N ARG A 7 74.25 34.64 -8.96
CA ARG A 7 75.08 33.43 -9.16
C ARG A 7 74.69 32.15 -8.38
N LYS A 8 74.32 31.07 -9.07
CA LYS A 8 75.22 29.98 -9.54
C LYS A 8 74.45 28.77 -10.09
N THR A 9 74.75 28.40 -11.35
CA THR A 9 75.04 27.05 -11.91
C THR A 9 74.15 25.87 -11.49
N LEU A 10 73.58 25.10 -12.42
CA LEU A 10 74.40 24.16 -13.19
C LEU A 10 73.77 23.74 -14.54
N LEU A 11 74.62 23.89 -15.55
CA LEU A 11 74.75 23.16 -16.81
C LEU A 11 74.14 21.73 -16.85
N ALA A 12 73.06 21.55 -17.61
CA ALA A 12 72.70 20.30 -18.30
C ALA A 12 71.54 20.58 -19.27
N LEU A 13 71.79 21.37 -20.32
CA LEU A 13 70.83 21.62 -21.39
C LEU A 13 71.48 21.34 -22.74
N LEU A 14 71.64 20.04 -23.06
CA LEU A 14 71.63 19.50 -24.43
C LEU A 14 71.85 17.98 -24.38
N ILE A 15 71.03 17.29 -25.18
CA ILE A 15 70.96 15.84 -25.42
C ILE A 15 70.02 15.09 -24.47
N GLY A 16 68.75 15.10 -24.88
CA GLY A 16 67.66 14.32 -24.33
C GLY A 16 66.35 14.68 -25.01
N ALA A 17 66.37 14.87 -26.34
CA ALA A 17 65.16 14.85 -27.14
C ALA A 17 64.69 13.39 -27.24
N SER A 18 64.21 12.87 -26.13
CA SER A 18 63.20 11.81 -26.15
C SER A 18 61.90 12.53 -26.47
N PRO A 19 61.14 12.18 -27.53
CA PRO A 19 59.76 12.57 -27.53
C PRO A 19 59.18 12.03 -26.22
N ALA A 20 58.67 12.91 -25.35
CA ALA A 20 57.63 12.47 -24.43
C ALA A 20 56.62 11.70 -25.30
N PRO A 21 56.11 10.52 -24.88
CA PRO A 21 55.03 9.89 -25.63
C PRO A 21 54.01 10.99 -25.85
N ALA A 22 53.71 11.30 -27.12
CA ALA A 22 52.62 12.19 -27.44
C ALA A 22 51.45 11.62 -26.64
N MET A 23 50.96 12.36 -25.63
CA MET A 23 49.78 11.91 -24.91
C MET A 23 48.72 11.79 -25.99
N ALA A 24 48.39 10.55 -26.35
CA ALA A 24 47.23 10.29 -27.16
C ALA A 24 46.08 10.98 -26.43
N LEU A 25 45.25 11.69 -27.18
CA LEU A 25 44.07 12.32 -26.63
C LEU A 25 42.88 11.45 -27.03
N PRO A 26 41.85 11.35 -26.19
CA PRO A 26 40.59 10.74 -26.56
C PRO A 26 40.10 11.27 -27.92
N GLN A 27 39.70 10.36 -28.80
CA GLN A 27 39.20 10.70 -30.13
C GLN A 27 37.68 10.62 -30.16
N THR A 28 37.02 11.74 -30.47
CA THR A 28 35.58 11.77 -30.72
C THR A 28 35.30 11.80 -32.23
N ILE A 29 34.56 10.82 -32.74
CA ILE A 29 34.06 10.76 -34.12
C ILE A 29 32.60 11.21 -34.12
N ALA A 30 32.30 12.28 -34.86
CA ALA A 30 30.93 12.72 -35.08
C ALA A 30 30.28 11.91 -36.22
N LEU A 31 29.32 11.06 -35.87
CA LEU A 31 28.52 10.26 -36.78
C LEU A 31 27.54 11.15 -37.56
N THR A 32 27.46 10.90 -38.87
CA THR A 32 26.52 11.52 -39.82
C THR A 32 25.84 10.41 -40.62
N ASP A 33 24.87 10.74 -41.48
CA ASP A 33 24.18 9.77 -42.34
C ASP A 33 25.08 9.03 -43.34
N ALA A 34 26.34 9.48 -43.52
CA ALA A 34 27.34 8.74 -44.28
C ALA A 34 27.78 7.42 -43.58
N GLY A 35 27.49 7.28 -42.29
CA GLY A 35 28.01 6.22 -41.43
C GLY A 35 29.51 6.37 -41.17
N TYR A 36 30.08 5.40 -40.47
CA TYR A 36 31.50 5.29 -40.22
C TYR A 36 32.01 3.89 -40.57
N LYS A 37 33.13 3.82 -41.32
CA LYS A 37 33.82 2.55 -41.63
C LYS A 37 35.30 2.72 -41.34
N GLY A 38 35.77 2.09 -40.27
CA GLY A 38 37.18 1.97 -39.91
C GLY A 38 37.64 0.53 -40.14
N ASP A 39 38.71 0.36 -40.92
CA ASP A 39 39.35 -0.93 -41.16
C ASP A 39 40.86 -0.80 -40.90
N HIS A 40 41.46 -1.74 -40.18
CA HIS A 40 42.88 -1.71 -39.80
C HIS A 40 43.31 -0.41 -39.08
N GLN A 41 42.40 0.16 -38.26
CA GLN A 41 42.67 1.39 -37.51
C GLN A 41 43.30 1.08 -36.15
N SER A 42 44.13 2.00 -35.66
CA SER A 42 44.70 1.93 -34.31
C SER A 42 44.46 3.24 -33.58
N TYR A 43 43.71 3.16 -32.48
CA TYR A 43 43.39 4.28 -31.60
C TYR A 43 44.20 4.11 -30.32
N ALA A 44 45.09 5.08 -30.06
CA ALA A 44 46.03 5.01 -28.94
C ALA A 44 45.44 5.41 -27.56
N ASP A 45 44.16 5.80 -27.51
CA ASP A 45 43.42 6.20 -26.31
C ASP A 45 41.91 5.90 -26.53
N ASP A 46 41.04 6.45 -25.68
CA ASP A 46 39.58 6.37 -25.76
C ASP A 46 39.03 6.77 -27.15
N LEU A 47 38.04 6.02 -27.63
CA LEU A 47 37.29 6.30 -28.86
C LEU A 47 35.81 6.51 -28.52
N GLU A 48 35.27 7.69 -28.85
CA GLU A 48 33.86 8.02 -28.64
C GLU A 48 33.15 8.32 -29.97
N PHE A 49 32.00 7.71 -30.20
CA PHE A 49 31.09 8.07 -31.28
C PHE A 49 29.96 8.97 -30.76
N SER A 50 29.87 10.19 -31.27
CA SER A 50 28.80 11.16 -30.97
C SER A 50 28.00 11.51 -32.24
N GLY A 51 26.93 12.30 -32.13
CA GLY A 51 26.12 12.68 -33.30
C GLY A 51 25.00 11.68 -33.61
N SER A 52 24.60 11.56 -34.88
CA SER A 52 23.43 10.76 -35.26
C SER A 52 23.50 10.18 -36.67
N PHE A 53 22.81 9.05 -36.87
CA PHE A 53 22.64 8.38 -38.16
C PHE A 53 21.16 8.05 -38.41
N THR A 54 20.68 8.32 -39.61
CA THR A 54 19.32 8.01 -40.09
C THR A 54 19.31 7.37 -41.49
N GLY A 55 20.45 6.80 -41.91
CA GLY A 55 20.63 6.21 -43.23
C GLY A 55 19.84 4.92 -43.48
N LEU A 56 19.86 4.46 -44.74
CA LEU A 56 19.22 3.24 -45.22
C LEU A 56 20.25 2.30 -45.84
N GLY A 57 20.13 1.00 -45.58
CA GLY A 57 20.81 -0.06 -46.34
C GLY A 57 22.31 -0.24 -46.08
N GLN A 58 22.84 0.31 -44.99
CA GLN A 58 24.24 0.12 -44.58
C GLN A 58 24.40 0.21 -43.06
N ASP A 59 25.43 -0.45 -42.55
CA ASP A 59 25.77 -0.35 -41.13
C ASP A 59 26.15 1.08 -40.75
N ALA A 60 25.66 1.57 -39.60
CA ALA A 60 25.93 2.94 -39.17
C ALA A 60 27.37 3.10 -38.67
N ILE A 61 27.87 2.14 -37.89
CA ILE A 61 29.26 2.09 -37.41
C ILE A 61 29.85 0.73 -37.74
N VAL A 62 30.97 0.72 -38.47
CA VAL A 62 31.78 -0.46 -38.73
C VAL A 62 33.19 -0.21 -38.21
N LEU A 63 33.64 -1.09 -37.31
CA LEU A 63 35.03 -1.15 -36.87
C LEU A 63 35.56 -2.55 -37.10
N ALA A 64 36.48 -2.70 -38.05
CA ALA A 64 37.01 -3.99 -38.50
C ALA A 64 38.53 -4.05 -38.37
N ASN A 65 39.09 -5.21 -38.00
CA ASN A 65 40.54 -5.45 -37.95
C ASN A 65 41.32 -4.38 -37.15
N SER A 66 40.70 -3.76 -36.15
CA SER A 66 41.20 -2.53 -35.53
C SER A 66 41.62 -2.75 -34.08
N GLN A 67 42.26 -1.76 -33.48
CA GLN A 67 42.63 -1.75 -32.07
C GLN A 67 42.22 -0.43 -31.41
N VAL A 68 41.58 -0.50 -30.25
CA VAL A 68 41.33 0.66 -29.38
C VAL A 68 42.04 0.40 -28.04
N MET A 69 43.06 1.19 -27.73
CA MET A 69 43.86 1.03 -26.51
C MET A 69 43.16 1.56 -25.25
N GLY A 70 42.15 2.42 -25.39
CA GLY A 70 41.28 2.89 -24.30
C GLY A 70 39.87 2.33 -24.37
N ASN A 71 38.91 3.07 -23.82
CA ASN A 71 37.49 2.74 -23.82
C ASN A 71 36.84 3.05 -25.18
N LEU A 72 35.87 2.23 -25.59
CA LEU A 72 34.98 2.52 -26.72
C LEU A 72 33.60 2.95 -26.20
N THR A 73 33.24 4.21 -26.41
CA THR A 73 31.91 4.75 -26.06
C THR A 73 31.06 4.98 -27.30
N LEU A 74 29.90 4.33 -27.37
CA LEU A 74 28.90 4.47 -28.42
C LEU A 74 27.79 5.42 -27.92
N GLY A 75 27.97 6.73 -28.12
CA GLY A 75 27.05 7.77 -27.67
C GLY A 75 26.10 8.30 -28.75
N SER A 76 26.15 7.76 -29.97
CA SER A 76 25.39 8.25 -31.12
C SER A 76 23.93 7.80 -31.10
N ALA A 77 23.03 8.66 -31.57
CA ALA A 77 21.65 8.25 -31.87
C ALA A 77 21.61 7.60 -33.26
N ILE A 78 21.45 6.29 -33.32
CA ILE A 78 21.39 5.51 -34.56
C ILE A 78 19.95 5.07 -34.77
N ASN A 79 19.32 5.56 -35.83
CA ASN A 79 18.06 5.04 -36.29
C ASN A 79 18.25 4.54 -37.73
N ASP A 80 18.85 3.36 -37.85
CA ASP A 80 19.02 2.68 -39.11
C ASP A 80 17.66 2.20 -39.63
N ASN A 81 17.31 2.65 -40.83
CA ASN A 81 16.08 2.28 -41.53
C ASN A 81 14.76 2.77 -40.88
N THR A 82 14.64 4.09 -40.68
CA THR A 82 13.45 4.77 -40.09
C THR A 82 12.29 5.07 -41.03
N THR A 83 12.48 4.95 -42.34
CA THR A 83 11.37 5.16 -43.28
C THR A 83 10.40 4.00 -43.21
N ILE A 84 9.13 4.20 -43.59
CA ILE A 84 8.02 3.23 -43.52
C ILE A 84 8.28 1.96 -44.39
N ALA A 85 9.48 1.82 -44.96
CA ALA A 85 9.98 0.65 -45.65
C ALA A 85 10.76 -0.25 -44.67
N VAL A 86 10.27 -1.48 -44.48
CA VAL A 86 11.12 -2.56 -43.99
C VAL A 86 12.22 -2.77 -45.03
N ASP A 87 13.50 -2.73 -44.64
CA ASP A 87 14.57 -3.03 -45.58
C ASP A 87 14.54 -4.54 -45.86
N MET A 88 13.93 -4.89 -46.99
CA MET A 88 13.82 -6.26 -47.47
C MET A 88 15.08 -6.72 -48.24
N VAL A 89 16.05 -5.82 -48.45
CA VAL A 89 17.18 -6.04 -49.37
C VAL A 89 18.52 -6.02 -48.64
N HIS A 90 18.72 -5.12 -47.67
CA HIS A 90 19.98 -4.97 -46.97
C HIS A 90 19.88 -5.43 -45.53
N ARG A 91 20.83 -6.30 -45.18
CA ARG A 91 20.94 -6.99 -43.89
C ARG A 91 21.94 -6.25 -43.02
N SER A 92 21.68 -4.96 -42.74
CA SER A 92 22.60 -4.11 -41.98
C SER A 92 22.48 -4.34 -40.48
N ASP A 93 23.60 -4.13 -39.78
CA ASP A 93 23.65 -3.99 -38.33
C ASP A 93 23.67 -2.51 -37.95
N GLY A 94 23.13 -2.13 -36.80
CA GLY A 94 23.30 -0.76 -36.29
C GLY A 94 24.79 -0.46 -36.05
N ILE A 95 25.46 -1.35 -35.33
CA ILE A 95 26.88 -1.27 -35.00
C ILE A 95 27.50 -2.65 -35.23
N ARG A 96 28.57 -2.70 -36.01
CA ARG A 96 29.33 -3.92 -36.28
C ARG A 96 30.80 -3.74 -35.92
N ILE A 97 31.24 -4.50 -34.94
CA ILE A 97 32.63 -4.58 -34.49
C ILE A 97 33.13 -5.99 -34.80
N THR A 98 34.19 -6.10 -35.60
CA THR A 98 34.68 -7.38 -36.11
C THR A 98 36.21 -7.45 -36.06
N ASP A 99 36.77 -8.58 -35.62
CA ASP A 99 38.23 -8.80 -35.58
C ASP A 99 38.99 -7.62 -34.92
N THR A 100 38.43 -7.08 -33.84
CA THR A 100 38.89 -5.84 -33.20
C THR A 100 39.17 -6.06 -31.73
N ASP A 101 40.32 -5.57 -31.26
CA ASP A 101 40.74 -5.65 -29.86
C ASP A 101 40.48 -4.32 -29.15
N LEU A 102 39.68 -4.37 -28.08
CA LEU A 102 39.34 -3.24 -27.22
C LEU A 102 39.97 -3.46 -25.84
N SER A 103 40.97 -2.65 -25.49
CA SER A 103 41.75 -2.81 -24.25
C SER A 103 41.07 -2.26 -22.99
N GLY A 104 39.87 -1.66 -23.12
CA GLY A 104 39.08 -1.14 -22.01
C GLY A 104 37.59 -1.48 -22.15
N PHE A 105 36.74 -0.64 -21.55
CA PHE A 105 35.28 -0.82 -21.55
C PHE A 105 34.65 -0.59 -22.93
N LEU A 106 33.62 -1.37 -23.27
CA LEU A 106 32.71 -1.08 -24.39
C LEU A 106 31.36 -0.63 -23.84
N THR A 107 31.04 0.66 -23.97
CA THR A 107 29.83 1.26 -23.38
C THR A 107 28.90 1.82 -24.44
N ASN A 108 27.68 1.31 -24.55
CA ASN A 108 26.60 1.97 -25.29
C ASN A 108 25.82 2.95 -24.40
N ARG A 109 25.89 4.25 -24.72
CA ARG A 109 25.04 5.30 -24.14
C ARG A 109 23.95 5.78 -25.09
N GLY A 110 24.07 5.43 -26.37
CA GLY A 110 23.18 5.86 -27.42
C GLY A 110 21.87 5.07 -27.48
N ASN A 111 20.97 5.57 -28.32
CA ASN A 111 19.80 4.82 -28.78
C ASN A 111 20.12 4.27 -30.17
N VAL A 112 20.29 2.95 -30.24
CA VAL A 112 20.57 2.22 -31.48
C VAL A 112 19.34 1.42 -31.86
N ILE A 113 18.74 1.77 -32.97
CA ILE A 113 17.57 1.12 -33.53
C ILE A 113 17.92 0.71 -34.96
N THR A 114 17.83 -0.58 -35.26
CA THR A 114 17.84 -1.09 -36.63
C THR A 114 16.55 -1.85 -36.91
N THR A 115 15.95 -1.64 -38.06
CA THR A 115 14.74 -2.34 -38.53
C THR A 115 15.04 -3.38 -39.62
N SER A 116 16.32 -3.76 -39.76
CA SER A 116 16.77 -4.84 -40.65
C SER A 116 16.10 -6.18 -40.30
N LEU A 117 15.88 -7.03 -41.33
CA LEU A 117 15.19 -8.31 -41.18
C LEU A 117 15.99 -9.37 -40.42
N ASP A 118 17.32 -9.31 -40.46
CA ASP A 118 18.24 -10.27 -39.82
C ASP A 118 19.54 -9.61 -39.31
N GLY A 119 19.46 -8.31 -38.99
CA GLY A 119 20.53 -7.52 -38.42
C GLY A 119 20.58 -7.51 -36.89
N ALA A 120 21.68 -6.99 -36.35
CA ALA A 120 21.90 -6.75 -34.93
C ALA A 120 21.93 -5.25 -34.60
N ALA A 121 21.44 -4.84 -33.42
CA ALA A 121 21.71 -3.48 -32.96
C ALA A 121 23.19 -3.31 -32.61
N LEU A 122 23.79 -4.33 -31.98
CA LEU A 122 25.24 -4.46 -31.79
C LEU A 122 25.70 -5.87 -32.15
N ARG A 123 26.55 -5.98 -33.17
CA ARG A 123 27.28 -7.22 -33.49
C ARG A 123 28.75 -7.06 -33.05
N LEU A 124 29.21 -8.00 -32.24
CA LEU A 124 30.61 -8.12 -31.84
C LEU A 124 31.09 -9.53 -32.22
N SER A 125 31.88 -9.65 -33.28
CA SER A 125 32.30 -10.94 -33.85
C SER A 125 33.82 -11.05 -33.91
N ALA A 126 34.39 -12.13 -33.38
CA ALA A 126 35.84 -12.37 -33.38
C ALA A 126 36.66 -11.24 -32.72
N SER A 127 36.06 -10.55 -31.76
CA SER A 127 36.63 -9.38 -31.08
C SER A 127 36.86 -9.64 -29.60
N THR A 128 37.82 -8.93 -29.02
CA THR A 128 38.11 -8.97 -27.57
C THR A 128 37.73 -7.66 -26.91
N VAL A 129 37.04 -7.73 -25.77
CA VAL A 129 36.85 -6.62 -24.82
C VAL A 129 37.55 -6.99 -23.52
N ASP A 130 38.54 -6.20 -23.11
CA ASP A 130 39.36 -6.50 -21.94
C ASP A 130 38.66 -6.18 -20.59
N ASP A 131 37.57 -5.39 -20.60
CA ASP A 131 36.73 -5.10 -19.44
C ASP A 131 35.24 -5.43 -19.73
N ASP A 132 34.29 -4.71 -19.10
CA ASP A 132 32.85 -4.93 -19.27
C ASP A 132 32.32 -4.39 -20.62
N LEU A 133 31.33 -5.10 -21.17
CA LEU A 133 30.42 -4.58 -22.19
C LEU A 133 29.14 -4.07 -21.50
N THR A 134 28.93 -2.76 -21.49
CA THR A 134 27.81 -2.12 -20.76
C THR A 134 26.84 -1.42 -21.70
N ASN A 135 25.56 -1.77 -21.64
CA ASN A 135 24.47 -0.99 -22.22
C ASN A 135 23.84 -0.07 -21.16
N GLU A 136 23.97 1.24 -21.34
CA GLU A 136 23.32 2.31 -20.57
C GLU A 136 22.13 2.94 -21.32
N GLY A 137 21.96 2.62 -22.61
CA GLY A 137 20.93 3.18 -23.50
C GLY A 137 19.96 2.13 -24.05
N LEU A 138 19.58 2.29 -25.33
CA LEU A 138 18.71 1.37 -26.05
C LEU A 138 19.50 0.66 -27.15
N LEU A 139 19.45 -0.67 -27.18
CA LEU A 139 19.85 -1.49 -28.32
C LEU A 139 18.62 -2.24 -28.82
N LYS A 140 18.10 -1.90 -30.00
CA LYS A 140 16.89 -2.47 -30.57
C LYS A 140 17.09 -2.93 -32.00
N ALA A 141 16.78 -4.20 -32.28
CA ALA A 141 16.79 -4.74 -33.63
C ALA A 141 15.45 -5.34 -34.05
N GLY A 142 15.16 -5.24 -35.35
CA GLY A 142 14.06 -5.88 -36.02
C GLY A 142 12.74 -5.12 -36.00
N THR A 143 11.70 -5.76 -36.53
CA THR A 143 10.38 -5.13 -36.76
C THR A 143 9.25 -6.07 -36.38
N SER A 144 8.07 -5.51 -36.13
CA SER A 144 6.85 -6.29 -35.88
C SER A 144 6.31 -7.03 -37.11
N PHE A 145 6.90 -6.84 -38.30
CA PHE A 145 6.49 -7.52 -39.51
C PHE A 145 7.15 -8.90 -39.60
N SER A 146 6.35 -9.97 -39.63
CA SER A 146 6.84 -11.34 -39.74
C SER A 146 7.02 -11.75 -41.20
N TYR A 147 8.27 -11.96 -41.63
CA TYR A 147 8.61 -12.49 -42.95
C TYR A 147 9.16 -13.92 -42.83
N ASN A 148 8.73 -14.83 -43.71
CA ASN A 148 9.15 -16.24 -43.65
C ASN A 148 10.60 -16.51 -44.08
N ASN A 149 11.25 -15.56 -44.76
CA ASN A 149 12.59 -15.71 -45.34
C ASN A 149 13.70 -14.89 -44.63
N GLY A 150 13.40 -14.27 -43.49
CA GLY A 150 14.38 -13.53 -42.69
C GLY A 150 15.14 -14.45 -41.73
N GLY A 151 16.44 -14.21 -41.54
CA GLY A 151 17.20 -14.75 -40.42
C GLY A 151 16.76 -14.15 -39.07
N PRO A 152 17.30 -14.63 -37.95
CA PRO A 152 17.06 -14.04 -36.63
C PRO A 152 17.61 -12.60 -36.53
N THR A 153 16.91 -11.73 -35.81
CA THR A 153 17.38 -10.40 -35.43
C THR A 153 17.98 -10.42 -34.03
N TYR A 154 18.89 -9.49 -33.74
CA TYR A 154 19.65 -9.50 -32.49
C TYR A 154 19.71 -8.16 -31.78
N GLY A 155 19.42 -8.10 -30.48
CA GLY A 155 19.77 -6.92 -29.69
C GLY A 155 21.30 -6.80 -29.61
N ILE A 156 21.94 -7.85 -29.09
CA ILE A 156 23.38 -8.08 -29.10
C ILE A 156 23.66 -9.46 -29.69
N ASP A 157 24.56 -9.52 -30.69
CA ASP A 157 25.06 -10.77 -31.25
C ASP A 157 26.57 -10.90 -31.00
N LEU A 158 26.96 -11.87 -30.17
CA LEU A 158 28.37 -12.21 -29.91
C LEU A 158 28.84 -13.43 -30.70
N SER A 159 27.99 -14.02 -31.54
CA SER A 159 28.38 -15.19 -32.31
C SER A 159 29.42 -14.85 -33.38
N SER A 160 30.31 -15.79 -33.65
CA SER A 160 31.40 -15.63 -34.61
C SER A 160 31.41 -16.76 -35.62
N SER A 161 31.63 -16.44 -36.89
CA SER A 161 31.88 -17.42 -37.94
C SER A 161 33.37 -17.74 -38.03
N GLY A 162 33.75 -19.03 -38.13
CA GLY A 162 35.14 -19.45 -38.29
C GLY A 162 35.83 -19.87 -36.99
N SER A 163 37.16 -19.77 -36.91
CA SER A 163 37.96 -20.25 -35.77
C SER A 163 38.13 -19.24 -34.64
N SER A 164 37.96 -17.95 -34.91
CA SER A 164 38.03 -16.89 -33.90
C SER A 164 36.76 -16.85 -33.06
N ILE A 165 36.87 -16.38 -31.81
CA ILE A 165 35.74 -16.23 -30.88
C ILE A 165 35.63 -14.78 -30.44
N SER A 166 34.42 -14.34 -30.14
CA SER A 166 34.23 -13.10 -29.37
C SER A 166 34.52 -13.38 -27.89
N ARG A 167 35.33 -12.54 -27.28
CA ARG A 167 35.70 -12.63 -25.87
C ARG A 167 35.39 -11.33 -25.14
N ILE A 168 34.78 -11.43 -23.98
CA ILE A 168 34.61 -10.33 -23.01
C ILE A 168 35.23 -10.84 -21.71
N HIS A 169 36.32 -10.21 -21.27
CA HIS A 169 36.98 -10.58 -20.01
C HIS A 169 36.14 -10.14 -18.79
N GLY A 170 35.34 -9.08 -18.90
CA GLY A 170 34.39 -8.64 -17.87
C GLY A 170 32.97 -9.18 -18.04
N ASN A 171 32.01 -8.42 -17.53
CA ASN A 171 30.58 -8.68 -17.57
C ASN A 171 29.93 -8.14 -18.85
N LEU A 172 28.78 -8.73 -19.22
CA LEU A 172 27.81 -8.10 -20.11
C LEU A 172 26.71 -7.48 -19.24
N VAL A 173 26.69 -6.16 -19.13
CA VAL A 173 25.79 -5.42 -18.24
C VAL A 173 24.71 -4.68 -19.03
N ASN A 174 23.45 -4.93 -18.70
CA ASN A 174 22.34 -4.05 -19.07
C ASN A 174 21.92 -3.23 -17.85
N ALA A 175 22.28 -1.94 -17.86
CA ALA A 175 22.14 -1.06 -16.70
C ALA A 175 20.68 -0.76 -16.34
N ALA A 176 20.46 -0.20 -15.15
CA ALA A 176 19.13 0.23 -14.72
C ALA A 176 18.58 1.31 -15.68
N GLY A 177 17.36 1.10 -16.19
CA GLY A 177 16.73 1.97 -17.19
C GLY A 177 17.16 1.71 -18.65
N ALA A 178 18.17 0.88 -18.87
CA ALA A 178 18.63 0.49 -20.20
C ALA A 178 17.80 -0.67 -20.78
N ARG A 179 17.78 -0.81 -22.11
CA ARG A 179 16.92 -1.78 -22.81
C ARG A 179 17.67 -2.46 -23.96
N ILE A 180 17.60 -3.78 -24.01
CA ILE A 180 18.07 -4.61 -25.14
C ILE A 180 16.85 -5.33 -25.72
N ILE A 181 16.52 -5.08 -26.99
CA ILE A 181 15.28 -5.52 -27.61
C ILE A 181 15.56 -6.18 -28.96
N ALA A 182 14.98 -7.36 -29.19
CA ALA A 182 14.92 -7.99 -30.50
C ALA A 182 13.45 -8.30 -30.87
N ILE A 183 13.08 -8.01 -32.11
CA ILE A 183 11.72 -8.22 -32.63
C ILE A 183 11.79 -8.98 -33.95
N GLY A 184 11.00 -10.03 -34.09
CA GLY A 184 10.95 -10.86 -35.29
C GLY A 184 10.92 -12.35 -34.98
N ARG A 185 10.71 -13.16 -36.02
CA ARG A 185 10.73 -14.62 -35.92
C ARG A 185 12.12 -15.10 -35.49
N ASN A 186 12.19 -15.97 -34.49
CA ASN A 186 13.42 -16.48 -33.90
C ASN A 186 14.37 -15.38 -33.40
N SER A 187 13.86 -14.19 -33.09
CA SER A 187 14.67 -13.06 -32.62
C SER A 187 15.37 -13.39 -31.31
N ARG A 188 16.56 -12.81 -31.08
CA ARG A 188 17.36 -13.05 -29.88
C ARG A 188 17.80 -11.74 -29.25
N ALA A 189 17.38 -11.42 -28.03
CA ALA A 189 17.80 -10.16 -27.44
C ALA A 189 19.31 -10.16 -27.15
N ILE A 190 19.84 -11.27 -26.60
CA ILE A 190 21.28 -11.52 -26.46
C ILE A 190 21.59 -12.92 -26.99
N ASN A 191 22.49 -13.01 -27.96
CA ASN A 191 22.99 -14.27 -28.51
C ASN A 191 24.46 -14.48 -28.13
N LEU A 192 24.73 -15.51 -27.33
CA LEU A 192 26.06 -15.86 -26.81
C LEU A 192 26.67 -17.09 -27.49
N ALA A 193 26.08 -17.56 -28.59
CA ALA A 193 26.47 -18.81 -29.23
C ALA A 193 27.98 -18.86 -29.56
N GLY A 194 28.72 -19.77 -28.89
CA GLY A 194 30.17 -19.94 -29.04
C GLY A 194 31.05 -18.77 -28.54
N ALA A 195 30.47 -17.80 -27.84
CA ALA A 195 31.21 -16.68 -27.26
C ALA A 195 31.83 -17.05 -25.91
N ASN A 196 32.90 -16.35 -25.51
CA ASN A 196 33.52 -16.50 -24.19
C ASN A 196 33.33 -15.23 -23.36
N LEU A 197 32.46 -15.32 -22.35
CA LEU A 197 32.23 -14.30 -21.35
C LEU A 197 32.88 -14.77 -20.04
N GLU A 198 33.94 -14.12 -19.60
CA GLU A 198 34.70 -14.61 -18.43
C GLU A 198 34.06 -14.24 -17.08
N GLU A 199 32.99 -13.44 -17.12
CA GLU A 199 32.13 -13.17 -15.99
C GLU A 199 30.66 -13.52 -16.32
N ARG A 200 29.71 -12.60 -16.06
CA ARG A 200 28.27 -12.88 -16.10
C ARG A 200 27.52 -11.96 -17.04
N VAL A 201 26.33 -12.41 -17.44
CA VAL A 201 25.30 -11.49 -17.92
C VAL A 201 24.60 -10.89 -16.71
N VAL A 202 24.63 -9.56 -16.57
CA VAL A 202 24.01 -8.83 -15.46
C VAL A 202 22.91 -7.92 -16.01
N ASN A 203 21.66 -8.21 -15.67
CA ASN A 203 20.52 -7.41 -16.09
C ASN A 203 19.90 -6.64 -14.93
N ARG A 204 19.94 -5.31 -15.01
CA ARG A 204 19.23 -4.37 -14.12
C ARG A 204 18.16 -3.56 -14.87
N GLY A 205 18.10 -3.69 -16.19
CA GLY A 205 17.16 -3.02 -17.09
C GLY A 205 16.15 -4.00 -17.71
N GLU A 206 15.82 -3.81 -18.98
CA GLU A 206 14.95 -4.72 -19.76
C GLU A 206 15.73 -5.46 -20.84
N ILE A 207 15.63 -6.78 -20.89
CA ILE A 207 16.06 -7.63 -22.02
C ILE A 207 14.80 -8.28 -22.60
N SER A 208 14.44 -7.96 -23.84
CA SER A 208 13.17 -8.38 -24.43
C SER A 208 13.33 -8.96 -25.83
N ALA A 209 12.84 -10.17 -26.07
CA ALA A 209 12.71 -10.75 -27.40
C ALA A 209 11.22 -11.01 -27.73
N THR A 210 10.78 -10.71 -28.94
CA THR A 210 9.37 -10.88 -29.35
C THR A 210 9.26 -11.43 -30.76
N GLY A 211 8.27 -12.28 -30.99
CA GLY A 211 8.02 -12.98 -32.24
C GLY A 211 8.05 -14.50 -32.07
N PRO A 212 7.48 -15.27 -33.01
CA PRO A 212 7.44 -16.73 -32.89
C PRO A 212 8.84 -17.34 -32.75
N GLY A 213 9.06 -18.15 -31.71
CA GLY A 213 10.35 -18.76 -31.40
C GLY A 213 11.42 -17.80 -30.86
N ALA A 214 11.03 -16.60 -30.40
CA ALA A 214 11.97 -15.62 -29.85
C ALA A 214 12.64 -16.11 -28.56
N ILE A 215 13.91 -15.72 -28.33
CA ILE A 215 14.67 -16.09 -27.14
C ILE A 215 15.29 -14.83 -26.51
N ALA A 216 15.05 -14.54 -25.24
CA ALA A 216 15.64 -13.33 -24.64
C ALA A 216 17.16 -13.49 -24.45
N ILE A 217 17.63 -14.55 -23.78
CA ILE A 217 19.05 -14.87 -23.64
C ILE A 217 19.31 -16.27 -24.18
N HIS A 218 20.18 -16.36 -25.20
CA HIS A 218 20.49 -17.61 -25.88
C HIS A 218 21.96 -17.98 -25.71
N ALA A 219 22.25 -18.85 -24.74
CA ALA A 219 23.59 -19.42 -24.50
C ALA A 219 23.63 -20.88 -24.97
N THR A 220 24.24 -21.08 -26.14
CA THR A 220 24.27 -22.36 -26.85
C THR A 220 25.63 -22.61 -27.48
N THR A 221 25.83 -23.78 -28.07
CA THR A 221 26.92 -23.96 -29.02
C THR A 221 26.71 -23.16 -30.32
N ASP A 222 27.81 -22.76 -30.95
CA ASP A 222 27.79 -22.22 -32.31
C ASP A 222 27.75 -23.32 -33.39
N ALA A 223 27.82 -22.92 -34.67
CA ALA A 223 27.81 -23.84 -35.81
C ALA A 223 29.02 -24.81 -35.85
N SER A 224 30.10 -24.49 -35.14
CA SER A 224 31.30 -25.33 -34.99
C SER A 224 31.26 -26.17 -33.72
N ASN A 225 30.11 -26.21 -33.02
CA ASN A 225 29.91 -26.89 -31.76
C ASN A 225 30.78 -26.36 -30.60
N ARG A 226 31.23 -25.10 -30.67
CA ARG A 226 31.94 -24.43 -29.57
C ARG A 226 30.91 -23.93 -28.56
N PRO A 227 31.08 -24.19 -27.25
CA PRO A 227 30.11 -23.77 -26.24
C PRO A 227 30.13 -22.25 -26.03
N ALA A 228 28.98 -21.68 -25.66
CA ALA A 228 28.97 -20.41 -24.95
C ALA A 228 29.61 -20.61 -23.56
N VAL A 229 30.56 -19.78 -23.17
CA VAL A 229 31.23 -19.84 -21.87
C VAL A 229 30.81 -18.62 -21.06
N LEU A 230 30.33 -18.82 -19.83
CA LEU A 230 29.89 -17.76 -18.91
C LEU A 230 29.85 -18.25 -17.46
N ALA A 231 30.14 -17.40 -16.48
CA ALA A 231 29.98 -17.79 -15.07
C ALA A 231 28.49 -18.03 -14.72
N GLY A 232 27.59 -17.22 -15.29
CA GLY A 232 26.15 -17.37 -15.16
C GLY A 232 25.37 -16.11 -15.54
N ILE A 233 24.11 -16.04 -15.13
CA ILE A 233 23.19 -14.92 -15.37
C ILE A 233 22.72 -14.37 -14.02
N ASP A 234 22.77 -13.06 -13.83
CA ASP A 234 22.19 -12.32 -12.70
C ASP A 234 21.10 -11.38 -13.23
N ASN A 235 19.85 -11.62 -12.83
CA ASN A 235 18.70 -10.81 -13.22
C ASN A 235 18.09 -10.10 -12.02
N GLN A 236 18.19 -8.77 -12.01
CA GLN A 236 17.55 -7.85 -11.07
C GLN A 236 16.49 -6.97 -11.79
N GLY A 237 16.49 -6.98 -13.12
CA GLY A 237 15.55 -6.27 -13.99
C GLY A 237 14.48 -7.20 -14.58
N GLN A 238 14.11 -6.94 -15.83
CA GLN A 238 13.13 -7.74 -16.58
C GLN A 238 13.80 -8.48 -17.73
N ILE A 239 13.55 -9.79 -17.83
CA ILE A 239 13.80 -10.63 -19.00
C ILE A 239 12.43 -11.05 -19.55
N PHE A 240 12.14 -10.73 -20.81
CA PHE A 240 10.85 -10.99 -21.44
C PHE A 240 10.99 -11.68 -22.79
N ALA A 241 10.19 -12.71 -23.02
CA ALA A 241 10.09 -13.41 -24.31
C ALA A 241 8.62 -13.59 -24.72
N GLY A 242 8.15 -12.89 -25.76
CA GLY A 242 6.74 -12.89 -26.18
C GLY A 242 6.45 -13.72 -27.44
N ASP A 243 5.21 -14.19 -27.56
CA ASP A 243 4.63 -14.99 -28.66
C ASP A 243 4.83 -16.52 -28.59
N GLN A 244 4.28 -17.24 -29.58
CA GLN A 244 4.28 -18.70 -29.61
C GLN A 244 5.71 -19.27 -29.64
N GLY A 245 6.00 -20.20 -28.73
CA GLY A 245 7.30 -20.88 -28.64
C GLY A 245 8.43 -20.00 -28.12
N ALA A 246 8.12 -18.84 -27.54
CA ALA A 246 9.13 -17.92 -27.03
C ALA A 246 9.72 -18.41 -25.71
N GLN A 247 11.03 -18.21 -25.53
CA GLN A 247 11.80 -18.68 -24.37
C GLN A 247 12.56 -17.54 -23.70
N GLY A 248 12.55 -17.46 -22.37
CA GLY A 248 13.26 -16.42 -21.63
C GLY A 248 14.77 -16.65 -21.67
N ILE A 249 15.23 -17.62 -20.89
CA ILE A 249 16.64 -18.02 -20.83
C ILE A 249 16.79 -19.43 -21.40
N VAL A 250 17.77 -19.61 -22.27
CA VAL A 250 18.15 -20.91 -22.82
C VAL A 250 19.62 -21.18 -22.52
N LEU A 251 19.88 -22.23 -21.75
CA LEU A 251 21.22 -22.79 -21.50
C LEU A 251 21.28 -24.20 -22.10
N ASP A 252 21.78 -24.34 -23.33
CA ASP A 252 21.80 -25.61 -24.05
C ASP A 252 23.02 -25.69 -24.98
N GLY A 253 24.10 -26.27 -24.48
CA GLY A 253 25.44 -26.23 -25.04
C GLY A 253 26.35 -25.21 -24.36
N ALA A 254 25.97 -24.68 -23.19
CA ALA A 254 26.77 -23.71 -22.43
C ALA A 254 27.75 -24.39 -21.46
N SER A 255 28.92 -23.78 -21.27
CA SER A 255 29.88 -24.11 -20.22
C SER A 255 29.87 -23.05 -19.13
N LEU A 256 29.51 -23.46 -17.92
CA LEU A 256 29.39 -22.60 -16.75
C LEU A 256 30.54 -22.84 -15.77
N PHE A 257 30.92 -21.84 -14.98
CA PHE A 257 32.07 -21.98 -14.08
C PHE A 257 31.99 -21.21 -12.75
N ASP A 258 30.81 -20.75 -12.33
CA ASP A 258 30.65 -20.14 -11.00
C ASP A 258 30.92 -21.18 -9.89
N SER A 259 31.98 -20.94 -9.11
CA SER A 259 32.43 -21.86 -8.05
C SER A 259 31.49 -21.91 -6.84
N LEU A 260 30.55 -20.97 -6.73
CA LEU A 260 29.49 -20.96 -5.72
C LEU A 260 28.18 -21.57 -6.25
N GLY A 261 28.17 -22.09 -7.49
CA GLY A 261 27.02 -22.71 -8.13
C GLY A 261 25.92 -21.74 -8.54
N ARG A 262 26.14 -20.42 -8.48
CA ARG A 262 25.14 -19.42 -8.86
C ARG A 262 25.04 -19.33 -10.38
N HIS A 263 24.38 -20.27 -11.03
CA HIS A 263 24.31 -20.28 -12.51
C HIS A 263 23.24 -19.34 -13.05
N ILE A 264 22.06 -19.35 -12.45
CA ILE A 264 21.02 -18.34 -12.67
C ILE A 264 20.62 -17.78 -11.30
N ASP A 265 20.74 -16.47 -11.12
CA ASP A 265 20.29 -15.76 -9.92
C ASP A 265 19.25 -14.71 -10.33
N ASN A 266 18.00 -14.89 -9.89
CA ASN A 266 16.88 -14.04 -10.25
C ASN A 266 16.30 -13.35 -9.01
N SER A 267 16.44 -12.04 -8.92
CA SER A 267 15.71 -11.16 -7.99
C SER A 267 14.74 -10.20 -8.71
N GLY A 268 14.78 -10.19 -10.04
CA GLY A 268 13.86 -9.46 -10.90
C GLY A 268 12.74 -10.34 -11.45
N ARG A 269 12.40 -10.16 -12.72
CA ARG A 269 11.29 -10.83 -13.41
C ARG A 269 11.76 -11.53 -14.68
N ILE A 270 11.51 -12.83 -14.80
CA ILE A 270 11.76 -13.64 -16.01
C ILE A 270 10.41 -14.13 -16.52
N VAL A 271 10.04 -13.72 -17.72
CA VAL A 271 8.70 -13.96 -18.27
C VAL A 271 8.82 -14.46 -19.70
N ALA A 272 8.18 -15.58 -19.99
CA ALA A 272 8.03 -16.05 -21.36
C ALA A 272 6.60 -16.48 -21.65
N ALA A 273 6.16 -16.28 -22.88
CA ALA A 273 4.86 -16.77 -23.33
C ALA A 273 4.79 -18.30 -23.40
N ASP A 274 5.92 -19.00 -23.50
CA ASP A 274 6.00 -20.47 -23.46
C ASP A 274 6.89 -20.99 -22.33
N THR A 275 8.23 -20.94 -22.46
CA THR A 275 9.16 -21.46 -21.45
C THR A 275 10.03 -20.37 -20.84
N ALA A 276 9.92 -20.08 -19.55
CA ALA A 276 10.69 -18.98 -18.95
C ALA A 276 12.18 -19.31 -18.87
N ILE A 277 12.53 -20.51 -18.42
CA ILE A 277 13.90 -21.02 -18.39
C ILE A 277 13.94 -22.43 -18.97
N ARG A 278 14.78 -22.64 -19.99
CA ARG A 278 15.07 -23.97 -20.55
C ARG A 278 16.52 -24.34 -20.34
N ILE A 279 16.72 -25.51 -19.72
CA ILE A 279 18.03 -26.10 -19.47
C ILE A 279 18.17 -27.38 -20.29
N GLY A 280 19.13 -27.39 -21.21
CA GLY A 280 19.55 -28.56 -21.97
C GLY A 280 20.92 -29.06 -21.53
N ASN A 281 21.75 -29.43 -22.49
CA ASN A 281 23.09 -29.95 -22.18
C ASN A 281 23.98 -28.84 -21.65
N THR A 282 24.62 -29.01 -20.50
CA THR A 282 25.58 -28.03 -19.97
C THR A 282 26.86 -28.71 -19.50
N THR A 283 27.94 -27.95 -19.44
CA THR A 283 29.20 -28.33 -18.79
C THR A 283 29.48 -27.41 -17.62
N LEU A 284 30.03 -27.96 -16.53
CA LEU A 284 30.62 -27.15 -15.46
C LEU A 284 32.13 -27.23 -15.62
N ASP A 285 32.73 -26.24 -16.28
CA ASP A 285 34.15 -26.21 -16.58
C ASP A 285 34.67 -24.78 -16.75
N GLY A 286 35.71 -24.45 -15.97
CA GLY A 286 36.40 -23.17 -15.99
C GLY A 286 37.35 -22.99 -14.80
N PRO A 287 37.99 -21.82 -14.68
CA PRO A 287 38.90 -21.51 -13.58
C PRO A 287 38.20 -21.61 -12.22
N GLY A 288 38.82 -22.29 -11.25
CA GLY A 288 38.29 -22.37 -9.88
C GLY A 288 37.20 -23.44 -9.65
N VAL A 289 36.67 -24.07 -10.69
CA VAL A 289 35.69 -25.17 -10.54
C VAL A 289 36.40 -26.46 -10.10
N PRO A 290 36.07 -27.02 -8.93
CA PRO A 290 36.72 -28.23 -8.41
C PRO A 290 36.33 -29.49 -9.20
N PRO A 291 37.19 -30.53 -9.25
CA PRO A 291 36.95 -31.74 -10.06
C PRO A 291 35.61 -32.44 -9.79
N TRP A 292 35.14 -32.44 -8.54
CA TRP A 292 33.88 -33.08 -8.18
C TRP A 292 32.67 -32.35 -8.79
N GLN A 293 32.70 -31.01 -8.86
CA GLN A 293 31.63 -30.20 -9.45
C GLN A 293 31.61 -30.35 -10.98
N LYS A 294 32.78 -30.50 -11.61
CA LYS A 294 32.85 -30.80 -13.05
C LYS A 294 32.17 -32.13 -13.40
N ALA A 295 32.40 -33.15 -12.56
CA ALA A 295 31.91 -34.50 -12.77
C ALA A 295 30.43 -34.68 -12.38
N ASN A 296 30.03 -34.12 -11.23
CA ASN A 296 28.76 -34.42 -10.57
C ASN A 296 28.04 -33.18 -10.02
N GLY A 297 28.49 -31.97 -10.36
CA GLY A 297 27.90 -30.75 -9.83
C GLY A 297 26.56 -30.42 -10.48
N ASP A 298 25.66 -29.94 -9.65
CA ASP A 298 24.31 -29.55 -10.01
C ASP A 298 24.27 -28.15 -10.63
N LEU A 299 23.29 -27.92 -11.50
CA LEU A 299 23.01 -26.59 -12.01
C LEU A 299 21.94 -25.93 -11.14
N ASN A 300 22.35 -24.91 -10.37
CA ASN A 300 21.43 -24.25 -9.45
C ASN A 300 20.81 -22.97 -10.05
N ILE A 301 19.51 -22.82 -9.82
CA ILE A 301 18.69 -21.65 -10.13
C ILE A 301 18.24 -21.05 -8.80
N PHE A 302 18.75 -19.88 -8.45
CA PHE A 302 18.32 -19.13 -7.28
C PHE A 302 17.25 -18.13 -7.68
N ASN A 303 16.13 -18.14 -6.96
CA ASN A 303 15.03 -17.21 -7.18
C ASN A 303 14.68 -16.46 -5.89
N SER A 304 14.44 -15.16 -6.02
CA SER A 304 13.86 -14.27 -5.01
C SER A 304 12.91 -13.25 -5.66
N GLY A 305 12.67 -13.39 -6.97
CA GLY A 305 11.73 -12.60 -7.76
C GLY A 305 10.70 -13.48 -8.46
N GLU A 306 10.30 -13.10 -9.68
CA GLU A 306 9.24 -13.77 -10.45
C GLU A 306 9.82 -14.58 -11.63
N ILE A 307 9.36 -15.83 -11.79
CA ILE A 307 9.57 -16.65 -12.99
C ILE A 307 8.20 -17.09 -13.50
N TRP A 308 7.87 -16.72 -14.74
CA TRP A 308 6.54 -16.96 -15.32
C TRP A 308 6.61 -17.48 -16.76
N GLY A 309 5.90 -18.57 -17.03
CA GLY A 309 5.59 -19.05 -18.38
C GLY A 309 4.54 -20.15 -18.35
N ASN A 310 4.14 -20.70 -19.50
CA ASN A 310 3.33 -21.93 -19.51
C ASN A 310 4.12 -23.05 -18.80
N VAL A 311 5.42 -23.11 -19.10
CA VAL A 311 6.43 -23.85 -18.36
C VAL A 311 7.38 -22.82 -17.74
N ALA A 312 7.38 -22.71 -16.42
CA ALA A 312 8.29 -21.80 -15.73
C ALA A 312 9.74 -22.28 -15.90
N ILE A 313 9.99 -23.57 -15.69
CA ILE A 313 11.32 -24.18 -15.86
C ILE A 313 11.19 -25.55 -16.54
N ASP A 314 11.91 -25.71 -17.65
CA ASP A 314 12.09 -27.00 -18.33
C ASP A 314 13.54 -27.45 -18.23
N ALA A 315 13.80 -28.45 -17.40
CA ALA A 315 15.08 -29.12 -17.23
C ALA A 315 15.05 -30.57 -17.75
N THR A 316 14.00 -30.98 -18.48
CA THR A 316 13.84 -32.37 -18.95
C THR A 316 14.93 -32.80 -19.94
N GLY A 317 15.53 -31.85 -20.64
CA GLY A 317 16.66 -32.07 -21.55
C GLY A 317 18.03 -31.97 -20.90
N SER A 318 18.11 -31.75 -19.58
CA SER A 318 19.40 -31.56 -18.90
C SER A 318 20.17 -32.87 -18.76
N ASN A 319 21.49 -32.79 -18.92
CA ASN A 319 22.42 -33.91 -18.74
C ASN A 319 22.98 -34.01 -17.32
N ARG A 320 22.53 -33.15 -16.41
CA ARG A 320 22.94 -33.09 -15.00
C ARG A 320 21.74 -32.70 -14.14
N PRO A 321 21.79 -32.94 -12.82
CA PRO A 321 20.72 -32.48 -11.94
C PRO A 321 20.60 -30.95 -11.98
N VAL A 322 19.36 -30.47 -11.94
CA VAL A 322 19.03 -29.03 -11.89
C VAL A 322 18.24 -28.78 -10.62
N GLU A 323 18.72 -27.86 -9.78
CA GLU A 323 18.10 -27.52 -8.51
C GLU A 323 17.49 -26.12 -8.57
N LEU A 324 16.26 -26.00 -8.08
CA LEU A 324 15.60 -24.70 -7.91
C LEU A 324 15.59 -24.34 -6.43
N ILE A 325 16.22 -23.23 -6.09
CA ILE A 325 16.27 -22.69 -4.73
C ILE A 325 15.38 -21.44 -4.67
N MET A 326 14.27 -21.56 -3.97
CA MET A 326 13.26 -20.52 -3.78
C MET A 326 13.50 -19.81 -2.46
N ARG A 327 14.07 -18.61 -2.53
CA ARG A 327 14.27 -17.71 -1.39
C ARG A 327 13.06 -16.83 -1.18
N LYS A 328 13.01 -16.19 0.00
CA LYS A 328 11.95 -15.26 0.38
C LYS A 328 11.58 -14.29 -0.74
N GLY A 329 10.30 -14.24 -1.07
CA GLY A 329 9.76 -13.40 -2.14
C GLY A 329 9.65 -14.09 -3.51
N SER A 330 10.09 -15.35 -3.62
CA SER A 330 9.95 -16.13 -4.84
C SER A 330 8.50 -16.29 -5.26
N MET A 331 8.23 -16.01 -6.54
CA MET A 331 6.98 -16.28 -7.21
C MET A 331 7.22 -17.08 -8.48
N ILE A 332 6.65 -18.28 -8.55
CA ILE A 332 6.71 -19.15 -9.72
C ILE A 332 5.31 -19.33 -10.28
N GLN A 333 5.13 -19.07 -11.57
CA GLN A 333 3.89 -19.31 -12.29
C GLN A 333 4.14 -20.16 -13.53
N GLY A 334 3.59 -21.37 -13.58
CA GLY A 334 3.77 -22.31 -14.68
C GLY A 334 4.27 -23.69 -14.26
N ASP A 335 4.33 -24.62 -15.21
CA ASP A 335 4.79 -25.98 -14.93
C ASP A 335 6.30 -25.99 -14.63
N LEU A 336 6.71 -26.89 -13.72
CA LEU A 336 8.12 -27.14 -13.38
C LEU A 336 8.46 -28.57 -13.78
N LEU A 337 9.36 -28.74 -14.76
CA LEU A 337 9.60 -30.03 -15.40
C LEU A 337 11.07 -30.43 -15.33
N GLY A 338 11.35 -31.66 -14.88
CA GLY A 338 12.69 -32.27 -14.94
C GLY A 338 13.70 -31.74 -13.92
N LEU A 339 13.27 -30.92 -12.95
CA LEU A 339 14.11 -30.50 -11.83
C LEU A 339 14.46 -31.71 -10.97
N ALA A 340 15.70 -31.77 -10.49
CA ALA A 340 16.15 -32.82 -9.58
C ALA A 340 15.57 -32.59 -8.18
N ASN A 341 15.68 -31.38 -7.64
CA ASN A 341 15.10 -30.98 -6.36
C ASN A 341 14.59 -29.54 -6.42
N ILE A 342 13.67 -29.21 -5.51
CA ILE A 342 13.24 -27.84 -5.23
C ILE A 342 13.42 -27.59 -3.75
N GLU A 343 14.19 -26.57 -3.39
CA GLU A 343 14.43 -26.15 -2.01
C GLU A 343 13.73 -24.81 -1.76
N VAL A 344 12.85 -24.75 -0.77
CA VAL A 344 12.15 -23.51 -0.37
C VAL A 344 12.76 -23.00 0.93
N GLU A 345 13.71 -22.08 0.80
CA GLU A 345 14.48 -21.48 1.91
C GLU A 345 13.77 -20.29 2.58
N GLY A 346 12.71 -19.76 1.97
CA GLY A 346 11.91 -18.68 2.56
C GLY A 346 10.53 -18.58 1.95
N ASP A 347 9.66 -17.76 2.56
CA ASP A 347 8.26 -17.65 2.14
C ASP A 347 8.14 -17.40 0.62
N SER A 348 7.45 -18.32 -0.05
CA SER A 348 7.42 -18.40 -1.50
C SER A 348 6.05 -18.85 -2.01
N THR A 349 5.77 -18.54 -3.27
CA THR A 349 4.49 -18.84 -3.92
C THR A 349 4.68 -19.63 -5.22
N TYR A 350 3.78 -20.58 -5.46
CA TYR A 350 3.70 -21.35 -6.70
C TYR A 350 2.26 -21.34 -7.21
N GLY A 351 2.04 -20.98 -8.46
CA GLY A 351 0.72 -20.91 -9.05
C GLY A 351 0.68 -21.19 -10.55
N VAL A 352 -0.49 -20.94 -11.13
CA VAL A 352 -0.77 -21.24 -12.54
C VAL A 352 -0.42 -20.06 -13.44
N ALA A 353 -0.04 -20.33 -14.68
CA ALA A 353 0.07 -19.27 -15.69
C ALA A 353 -1.34 -18.70 -16.02
N TYR A 354 -1.43 -17.37 -16.16
CA TYR A 354 -2.69 -16.67 -16.45
C TYR A 354 -3.40 -17.24 -17.69
N GLY A 355 -4.72 -17.48 -17.57
CA GLY A 355 -5.54 -18.06 -18.65
C GLY A 355 -5.57 -19.59 -18.71
N GLY A 356 -5.05 -20.29 -17.69
CA GLY A 356 -5.26 -21.73 -17.49
C GLY A 356 -4.61 -22.62 -18.55
N ARG A 357 -3.53 -22.15 -19.20
CA ARG A 357 -2.83 -22.89 -20.26
C ARG A 357 -1.76 -23.87 -19.75
N GLY A 358 -1.45 -23.87 -18.45
CA GLY A 358 -0.55 -24.83 -17.78
C GLY A 358 -1.30 -25.98 -17.12
N SER A 359 -0.58 -27.03 -16.71
CA SER A 359 -1.17 -28.24 -16.10
C SER A 359 -1.10 -28.29 -14.57
N ASN A 360 -0.72 -27.19 -13.92
CA ASN A 360 -0.48 -27.06 -12.46
C ASN A 360 0.41 -28.20 -11.95
N SER A 361 1.48 -28.47 -12.70
CA SER A 361 2.25 -29.69 -12.52
C SER A 361 3.71 -29.39 -12.21
N ILE A 362 4.16 -29.91 -11.08
CA ILE A 362 5.56 -30.06 -10.72
C ILE A 362 5.92 -31.51 -11.02
N ARG A 363 6.86 -31.74 -11.94
CA ARG A 363 7.34 -33.08 -12.31
C ARG A 363 8.84 -33.16 -12.10
N LEU A 364 9.24 -33.76 -10.99
CA LEU A 364 10.63 -33.90 -10.62
C LEU A 364 11.28 -35.10 -11.32
N ALA A 365 12.56 -34.99 -11.63
CA ALA A 365 13.35 -36.09 -12.15
C ALA A 365 13.66 -37.10 -11.04
N ASN A 366 13.68 -38.39 -11.38
CA ASN A 366 14.16 -39.47 -10.50
C ASN A 366 13.53 -39.51 -9.09
N ASN A 367 12.24 -39.14 -8.96
CA ASN A 367 11.55 -39.01 -7.66
C ASN A 367 12.23 -38.02 -6.72
N GLY A 368 12.64 -36.87 -7.24
CA GLY A 368 13.19 -35.75 -6.49
C GLY A 368 12.30 -35.25 -5.35
N TRP A 369 12.86 -34.32 -4.56
CA TRP A 369 12.17 -33.73 -3.41
C TRP A 369 11.80 -32.26 -3.65
N LEU A 370 10.60 -31.91 -3.20
CA LEU A 370 10.23 -30.54 -2.86
C LEU A 370 10.38 -30.39 -1.33
N ASP A 371 11.39 -29.65 -0.91
CA ASP A 371 11.75 -29.40 0.49
C ASP A 371 11.28 -28.01 0.93
N VAL A 372 10.34 -27.96 1.89
CA VAL A 372 9.78 -26.70 2.42
C VAL A 372 10.39 -26.39 3.79
N GLY A 373 11.31 -25.42 3.78
CA GLY A 373 12.11 -25.00 4.93
C GLY A 373 13.16 -26.04 5.33
N ASP A 374 13.97 -25.66 6.31
CA ASP A 374 14.92 -26.53 6.99
C ASP A 374 14.83 -26.36 8.52
N SER A 375 15.23 -27.40 9.25
CA SER A 375 15.32 -27.43 10.71
C SER A 375 16.23 -26.35 11.32
N SER A 376 17.21 -25.85 10.55
CA SER A 376 18.16 -24.82 11.00
C SER A 376 17.77 -23.39 10.63
N GLU A 377 16.75 -23.23 9.79
CA GLU A 377 16.29 -21.94 9.25
C GLU A 377 14.99 -21.49 9.93
N PRO A 378 14.61 -20.19 9.82
CA PRO A 378 13.30 -19.72 10.25
C PRO A 378 12.15 -20.52 9.58
N PRO A 379 11.01 -20.69 10.28
CA PRO A 379 9.84 -21.35 9.70
C PRO A 379 9.45 -20.73 8.36
N THR A 380 9.26 -21.57 7.35
CA THR A 380 9.02 -21.15 5.97
C THR A 380 7.64 -21.61 5.49
N THR A 381 6.93 -20.75 4.76
CA THR A 381 5.65 -21.10 4.12
C THR A 381 5.81 -21.19 2.61
N PHE A 382 5.54 -22.37 2.05
CA PHE A 382 5.36 -22.53 0.61
C PHE A 382 3.87 -22.49 0.28
N SER A 383 3.41 -21.45 -0.42
CA SER A 383 1.99 -21.23 -0.67
C SER A 383 1.60 -21.65 -2.08
N LEU A 384 0.72 -22.63 -2.17
CA LEU A 384 0.12 -23.10 -3.42
C LEU A 384 -1.02 -22.17 -3.82
N GLN A 385 -0.73 -21.29 -4.76
CA GLN A 385 -1.65 -20.33 -5.38
C GLN A 385 -2.37 -20.93 -6.59
N SER A 386 -2.79 -22.18 -6.46
CA SER A 386 -3.47 -22.92 -7.52
C SER A 386 -4.33 -24.03 -6.93
N LEU A 387 -5.50 -24.23 -7.52
CA LEU A 387 -6.35 -25.37 -7.19
C LEU A 387 -5.82 -26.63 -7.85
N HIS A 388 -5.88 -27.73 -7.11
CA HIS A 388 -5.64 -29.09 -7.58
C HIS A 388 -4.26 -29.29 -8.23
N ALA A 389 -3.22 -28.77 -7.58
CA ALA A 389 -1.83 -28.93 -8.00
C ALA A 389 -1.37 -30.39 -7.93
N THR A 390 -0.45 -30.77 -8.81
CA THR A 390 0.17 -32.09 -8.83
C THR A 390 1.68 -31.99 -8.65
N LEU A 391 2.23 -32.85 -7.79
CA LEU A 391 3.65 -33.07 -7.59
C LEU A 391 3.97 -34.53 -7.94
N ASP A 392 4.63 -34.74 -9.07
CA ASP A 392 5.27 -36.02 -9.38
C ASP A 392 6.67 -36.05 -8.77
N GLY A 393 6.78 -36.64 -7.59
CA GLY A 393 7.95 -36.58 -6.72
C GLY A 393 7.58 -36.77 -5.24
N ASN A 394 8.49 -36.39 -4.36
CA ASN A 394 8.31 -36.41 -2.91
C ASN A 394 8.21 -35.00 -2.33
N LEU A 395 7.56 -34.87 -1.18
CA LEU A 395 7.38 -33.62 -0.44
C LEU A 395 7.93 -33.79 0.98
N ARG A 396 8.72 -32.82 1.45
CA ARG A 396 9.05 -32.67 2.86
C ARG A 396 8.68 -31.27 3.32
N VAL A 397 8.00 -31.16 4.46
CA VAL A 397 7.75 -29.88 5.16
C VAL A 397 8.47 -29.95 6.48
N ALA A 398 9.50 -29.12 6.64
CA ALA A 398 10.35 -29.13 7.83
C ALA A 398 9.61 -28.66 9.10
N ASP A 399 10.30 -28.78 10.24
CA ASP A 399 9.76 -28.41 11.55
C ASP A 399 9.27 -26.95 11.56
N ASN A 400 8.07 -26.74 12.10
CA ASN A 400 7.38 -25.44 12.22
C ASN A 400 7.02 -24.73 10.89
N SER A 401 7.55 -25.19 9.75
CA SER A 401 7.22 -24.73 8.40
C SER A 401 5.80 -25.10 7.98
N ALA A 402 5.36 -24.52 6.87
CA ALA A 402 3.98 -24.65 6.42
C ALA A 402 3.84 -24.82 4.91
N LEU A 403 2.84 -25.60 4.54
CA LEU A 403 2.27 -25.63 3.20
C LEU A 403 1.01 -24.78 3.21
N GLY A 404 1.07 -23.60 2.59
CA GLY A 404 -0.09 -22.76 2.33
C GLY A 404 -0.93 -23.35 1.21
N MET A 405 -2.24 -23.46 1.40
CA MET A 405 -3.17 -24.05 0.44
C MET A 405 -4.37 -23.13 0.28
N TRP A 406 -4.59 -22.74 -0.96
CA TRP A 406 -5.76 -21.99 -1.37
C TRP A 406 -7.05 -22.83 -1.32
N LEU A 407 -8.10 -22.27 -0.71
CA LEU A 407 -9.47 -22.77 -0.74
C LEU A 407 -10.38 -21.68 -1.29
N ALA A 408 -11.00 -21.95 -2.43
CA ALA A 408 -11.94 -21.08 -3.13
C ALA A 408 -13.33 -21.71 -3.22
N ALA A 409 -14.36 -20.95 -3.58
CA ALA A 409 -15.69 -21.52 -3.83
C ALA A 409 -15.69 -22.57 -4.97
N SER A 410 -14.70 -22.49 -5.87
CA SER A 410 -14.47 -23.41 -6.97
C SER A 410 -13.67 -24.66 -6.57
N THR A 411 -13.16 -24.76 -5.34
CA THR A 411 -12.45 -25.96 -4.87
C THR A 411 -13.40 -27.15 -4.84
N ASP A 412 -13.15 -28.16 -5.68
CA ASP A 412 -13.87 -29.42 -5.63
C ASP A 412 -13.47 -30.18 -4.35
N PRO A 413 -14.39 -30.43 -3.39
CA PRO A 413 -14.05 -31.09 -2.14
C PRO A 413 -13.58 -32.54 -2.31
N SER A 414 -13.86 -33.16 -3.46
CA SER A 414 -13.51 -34.55 -3.77
C SER A 414 -12.14 -34.71 -4.46
N THR A 415 -11.56 -33.62 -4.93
CA THR A 415 -10.25 -33.60 -5.59
C THR A 415 -9.23 -32.95 -4.65
N ALA A 416 -8.05 -33.57 -4.50
CA ALA A 416 -7.04 -33.04 -3.60
C ALA A 416 -6.58 -31.64 -4.04
N VAL A 417 -6.36 -30.73 -3.08
CA VAL A 417 -5.74 -29.43 -3.35
C VAL A 417 -4.29 -29.62 -3.79
N LEU A 418 -3.56 -30.53 -3.14
CA LEU A 418 -2.27 -31.04 -3.60
C LEU A 418 -2.31 -32.56 -3.73
N LYS A 419 -1.91 -33.09 -4.89
CA LYS A 419 -1.64 -34.51 -5.08
C LYS A 419 -0.15 -34.77 -5.26
N VAL A 420 0.41 -35.63 -4.42
CA VAL A 420 1.82 -36.05 -4.44
C VAL A 420 1.90 -37.52 -4.90
N SER A 421 2.73 -37.83 -5.90
CA SER A 421 2.86 -39.21 -6.39
C SER A 421 3.63 -40.11 -5.41
N GLY A 422 4.63 -39.56 -4.73
CA GLY A 422 5.48 -40.24 -3.76
C GLY A 422 5.07 -40.01 -2.30
N ILE A 423 6.05 -39.80 -1.44
CA ILE A 423 5.89 -39.63 0.01
C ILE A 423 5.72 -38.13 0.33
N ALA A 424 4.85 -37.81 1.28
CA ALA A 424 4.72 -36.50 1.90
C ALA A 424 5.06 -36.59 3.40
N GLU A 425 6.17 -35.96 3.80
CA GLU A 425 6.70 -35.95 5.16
C GLU A 425 6.48 -34.59 5.84
N PHE A 426 5.99 -34.61 7.07
CA PHE A 426 5.77 -33.42 7.87
C PHE A 426 6.57 -33.51 9.17
N GLY A 427 7.47 -32.56 9.39
CA GLY A 427 8.26 -32.43 10.61
C GLY A 427 7.43 -32.03 11.83
N GLN A 428 8.11 -31.84 12.95
CA GLN A 428 7.49 -31.43 14.19
C GLN A 428 6.81 -30.06 14.04
N ASN A 429 5.52 -29.99 14.40
CA ASN A 429 4.70 -28.78 14.27
C ASN A 429 4.57 -28.22 12.84
N ALA A 430 4.97 -28.97 11.81
CA ALA A 430 4.69 -28.61 10.43
C ALA A 430 3.16 -28.52 10.21
N ARG A 431 2.74 -27.56 9.38
CA ARG A 431 1.32 -27.21 9.20
C ARG A 431 0.91 -27.24 7.73
N ILE A 432 -0.35 -27.60 7.50
CA ILE A 432 -1.10 -27.17 6.32
C ILE A 432 -1.89 -25.94 6.74
N LEU A 433 -1.64 -24.81 6.08
CA LEU A 433 -2.32 -23.54 6.32
C LEU A 433 -3.37 -23.31 5.24
N LEU A 434 -4.63 -23.28 5.64
CA LEU A 434 -5.76 -23.01 4.75
C LEU A 434 -5.92 -21.50 4.59
N GLU A 435 -5.67 -21.07 3.37
CA GLU A 435 -5.80 -19.69 2.92
C GLU A 435 -7.07 -19.59 2.08
N PRO A 436 -8.02 -18.73 2.44
CA PRO A 436 -9.15 -18.43 1.56
C PRO A 436 -8.63 -17.79 0.28
N GLU A 437 -8.74 -18.50 -0.83
CA GLU A 437 -8.58 -17.96 -2.17
C GLU A 437 -9.94 -17.50 -2.64
N ASP A 438 -9.95 -16.38 -3.35
CA ASP A 438 -11.13 -15.68 -3.73
C ASP A 438 -11.99 -15.17 -2.57
N THR A 439 -12.57 -14.06 -2.91
CA THR A 439 -13.46 -13.22 -2.15
C THR A 439 -14.89 -13.76 -2.11
N ASP A 440 -15.09 -15.04 -2.40
CA ASP A 440 -16.35 -15.78 -2.22
C ASP A 440 -16.25 -16.95 -1.24
N PHE A 441 -15.06 -17.38 -0.80
CA PHE A 441 -14.97 -18.61 -0.03
C PHE A 441 -15.73 -18.47 1.30
N GLN A 442 -16.71 -19.36 1.48
CA GLN A 442 -17.48 -19.47 2.70
C GLN A 442 -17.44 -20.91 3.18
N ALA A 443 -17.03 -21.05 4.43
CA ALA A 443 -16.91 -22.34 5.06
C ALA A 443 -18.28 -22.81 5.58
N GLY A 444 -18.98 -23.63 4.78
CA GLY A 444 -20.29 -24.19 5.09
C GLY A 444 -20.27 -25.47 5.93
N GLY A 445 -19.14 -25.80 6.58
CA GLY A 445 -18.94 -27.12 7.21
C GLY A 445 -18.61 -28.22 6.20
N SER A 446 -18.21 -27.85 4.98
CA SER A 446 -17.82 -28.79 3.93
C SER A 446 -16.52 -29.52 4.30
N ARG A 447 -16.42 -30.79 3.91
CA ARG A 447 -15.21 -31.61 4.06
C ARG A 447 -14.39 -31.58 2.79
N TYR A 448 -13.20 -30.99 2.84
CA TYR A 448 -12.28 -30.87 1.71
C TYR A 448 -11.15 -31.90 1.79
N LEU A 449 -10.81 -32.51 0.66
CA LEU A 449 -9.58 -33.27 0.48
C LEU A 449 -8.41 -32.30 0.24
N LEU A 450 -7.52 -32.15 1.22
CA LEU A 450 -6.41 -31.21 1.14
C LEU A 450 -5.19 -31.81 0.45
N LEU A 451 -4.79 -33.00 0.90
CA LEU A 451 -3.59 -33.68 0.42
C LEU A 451 -3.92 -35.14 0.11
N GLU A 452 -3.49 -35.62 -1.05
CA GLU A 452 -3.41 -37.04 -1.38
C GLU A 452 -1.94 -37.37 -1.71
N ALA A 453 -1.37 -38.37 -1.06
CA ALA A 453 0.00 -38.82 -1.32
C ALA A 453 0.08 -40.35 -1.46
N GLY A 454 1.17 -40.85 -2.07
CA GLY A 454 1.50 -42.27 -2.03
C GLY A 454 1.67 -42.76 -0.59
N GLN A 455 2.24 -41.91 0.27
CA GLN A 455 2.27 -42.10 1.72
C GLN A 455 2.32 -40.74 2.43
N VAL A 456 1.58 -40.58 3.53
CA VAL A 456 1.68 -39.40 4.41
C VAL A 456 2.33 -39.82 5.73
N GLN A 457 3.35 -39.10 6.17
CA GLN A 457 4.07 -39.38 7.43
C GLN A 457 4.29 -38.11 8.25
N VAL A 458 4.27 -38.26 9.58
CA VAL A 458 4.67 -37.21 10.52
C VAL A 458 5.90 -37.67 11.29
N LEU A 459 6.94 -36.86 11.26
CA LEU A 459 8.25 -37.13 11.83
C LEU A 459 8.47 -36.35 13.13
N ASP A 460 9.29 -36.90 14.03
CA ASP A 460 9.81 -36.17 15.19
C ASP A 460 11.04 -35.34 14.81
N ALA A 461 11.56 -34.58 15.76
CA ALA A 461 12.78 -33.79 15.59
C ALA A 461 14.03 -34.63 15.28
N GLY A 462 13.98 -35.96 15.43
CA GLY A 462 15.03 -36.90 15.05
C GLY A 462 14.85 -37.49 13.65
N GLY A 463 13.82 -37.08 12.91
CA GLY A 463 13.47 -37.62 11.59
C GLY A 463 12.85 -39.01 11.64
N LEU A 464 12.43 -39.48 12.83
CA LEU A 464 11.77 -40.76 13.01
C LEU A 464 10.26 -40.58 12.99
N GLN A 465 9.55 -41.54 12.40
CA GLN A 465 8.09 -41.52 12.38
C GLN A 465 7.54 -41.58 13.82
N VAL A 466 6.77 -40.56 14.23
CA VAL A 466 6.26 -40.43 15.62
C VAL A 466 5.09 -41.37 15.87
N ASP A 467 4.18 -41.43 14.91
CA ASP A 467 2.97 -42.25 14.92
C ASP A 467 2.69 -42.66 13.46
N PRO A 468 2.58 -43.97 13.16
CA PRO A 468 2.16 -44.46 11.85
C PRO A 468 0.82 -43.90 11.35
N ASN A 469 -0.03 -43.43 12.27
CA ASN A 469 -1.31 -42.78 11.97
C ASN A 469 -1.30 -41.28 12.29
N GLY A 470 -0.13 -40.71 12.57
CA GLY A 470 0.05 -39.29 12.83
C GLY A 470 -0.35 -38.47 11.61
N LYS A 471 -1.11 -37.40 11.83
CA LYS A 471 -1.59 -36.49 10.78
C LYS A 471 -0.91 -35.12 10.87
N PRO A 472 -0.69 -34.43 9.74
CA PRO A 472 -0.22 -33.05 9.77
C PRO A 472 -1.22 -32.14 10.49
N LYS A 473 -0.73 -31.08 11.13
CA LYS A 473 -1.58 -30.05 11.74
C LYS A 473 -2.22 -29.24 10.62
N VAL A 474 -3.52 -28.96 10.75
CA VAL A 474 -4.24 -28.10 9.81
C VAL A 474 -4.75 -26.88 10.58
N ALA A 475 -4.48 -25.69 10.06
CA ALA A 475 -4.96 -24.43 10.60
C ALA A 475 -5.43 -23.52 9.47
N SER A 476 -6.15 -22.44 9.78
CA SER A 476 -6.47 -21.40 8.79
C SER A 476 -5.68 -20.13 9.09
N THR A 477 -5.34 -19.40 8.04
CA THR A 477 -4.78 -18.04 8.15
C THR A 477 -5.85 -17.00 8.48
N SER A 478 -7.12 -17.31 8.24
CA SER A 478 -8.25 -16.44 8.55
C SER A 478 -8.72 -16.60 9.99
N ALA A 479 -8.77 -15.50 10.73
CA ALA A 479 -9.39 -15.45 12.05
C ALA A 479 -10.91 -15.65 12.01
N MET A 480 -11.54 -15.59 10.84
CA MET A 480 -12.97 -15.87 10.67
C MET A 480 -13.28 -17.34 10.40
N LEU A 481 -12.27 -18.14 10.02
CA LEU A 481 -12.45 -19.55 9.69
C LEU A 481 -11.96 -20.46 10.79
N ASP A 482 -12.70 -21.55 10.96
CA ASP A 482 -12.40 -22.61 11.90
C ASP A 482 -12.16 -23.91 11.17
N VAL A 483 -11.10 -24.61 11.57
CA VAL A 483 -10.86 -25.98 11.17
C VAL A 483 -11.49 -26.87 12.24
N LEU A 484 -12.74 -27.28 12.02
CA LEU A 484 -13.52 -28.06 13.00
C LEU A 484 -12.86 -29.42 13.28
N THR A 485 -12.43 -30.09 12.21
CA THR A 485 -11.76 -31.39 12.29
C THR A 485 -10.77 -31.54 11.14
N SER A 486 -9.67 -32.25 11.37
CA SER A 486 -8.83 -32.82 10.31
C SER A 486 -8.69 -34.33 10.51
N THR A 487 -8.59 -35.11 9.43
CA THR A 487 -8.37 -36.57 9.48
C THR A 487 -7.32 -37.01 8.48
N LEU A 488 -6.67 -38.15 8.74
CA LEU A 488 -5.82 -38.87 7.81
C LEU A 488 -6.45 -40.25 7.56
N GLU A 489 -6.88 -40.51 6.33
CA GLU A 489 -7.57 -41.73 5.91
C GLU A 489 -6.96 -42.21 4.58
N ASP A 490 -6.43 -43.42 4.52
CA ASP A 490 -5.87 -44.01 3.28
C ASP A 490 -4.87 -43.08 2.54
N ASN A 491 -3.92 -42.50 3.29
CA ASN A 491 -2.94 -41.50 2.81
C ASN A 491 -3.56 -40.20 2.26
N LYS A 492 -4.76 -39.86 2.72
CA LYS A 492 -5.46 -38.62 2.37
C LYS A 492 -5.75 -37.77 3.60
N VAL A 493 -5.37 -36.50 3.54
CA VAL A 493 -5.66 -35.52 4.60
C VAL A 493 -6.93 -34.76 4.25
N TYR A 494 -7.91 -34.83 5.14
CA TYR A 494 -9.16 -34.07 5.03
C TYR A 494 -9.24 -32.98 6.09
N ALA A 495 -9.96 -31.90 5.78
CA ALA A 495 -10.38 -30.91 6.76
C ALA A 495 -11.84 -30.52 6.58
N VAL A 496 -12.53 -30.30 7.71
CA VAL A 496 -13.85 -29.70 7.74
C VAL A 496 -13.68 -28.26 8.19
N VAL A 497 -14.07 -27.31 7.35
CA VAL A 497 -13.92 -25.87 7.62
C VAL A 497 -15.30 -25.26 7.84
N SER A 498 -15.43 -24.39 8.85
CA SER A 498 -16.64 -23.58 9.09
C SER A 498 -16.29 -22.15 9.47
N THR A 499 -17.27 -21.25 9.50
CA THR A 499 -17.09 -19.94 10.14
C THR A 499 -16.95 -20.12 11.66
N LYS A 500 -16.01 -19.41 12.30
CA LYS A 500 -15.89 -19.45 13.76
C LYS A 500 -17.18 -19.01 14.46
N PRO A 501 -17.55 -19.66 15.58
CA PRO A 501 -18.71 -19.27 16.36
C PRO A 501 -18.53 -17.86 16.95
N THR A 502 -19.65 -17.16 17.19
CA THR A 502 -19.63 -15.78 17.69
C THR A 502 -18.83 -15.63 18.99
N GLU A 503 -18.92 -16.60 19.89
CA GLU A 503 -18.19 -16.58 21.17
C GLU A 503 -16.67 -16.57 20.98
N ALA A 504 -16.17 -17.27 19.97
CA ALA A 504 -14.74 -17.28 19.65
C ALA A 504 -14.31 -15.96 19.00
N LEU A 505 -15.13 -15.40 18.10
CA LEU A 505 -14.89 -14.09 17.50
C LEU A 505 -14.89 -12.99 18.57
N ASP A 506 -15.80 -13.05 19.55
CA ASP A 506 -15.87 -12.11 20.66
C ASP A 506 -14.61 -12.17 21.53
N GLN A 507 -14.07 -13.36 21.79
CA GLN A 507 -12.82 -13.54 22.52
C GLN A 507 -11.62 -12.95 21.76
N ILE A 508 -11.54 -13.15 20.44
CA ILE A 508 -10.49 -12.56 19.60
C ILE A 508 -10.56 -11.03 19.67
N VAL A 509 -11.74 -10.44 19.47
CA VAL A 509 -11.92 -8.98 19.53
C VAL A 509 -11.52 -8.45 20.91
N ALA A 510 -11.92 -9.12 22.01
CA ALA A 510 -11.55 -8.71 23.37
C ALA A 510 -10.04 -8.83 23.64
N ALA A 511 -9.40 -9.92 23.21
CA ALA A 511 -7.97 -10.15 23.39
C ALA A 511 -7.14 -9.08 22.67
N GLN A 512 -7.64 -8.56 21.55
CA GLN A 512 -7.02 -7.48 20.77
C GLN A 512 -7.45 -6.07 21.22
N GLY A 513 -8.17 -5.95 22.35
CA GLY A 513 -8.54 -4.65 22.96
C GLY A 513 -9.82 -4.02 22.42
N GLY A 514 -10.59 -4.72 21.57
CA GLY A 514 -11.87 -4.28 21.08
C GLY A 514 -12.94 -4.23 22.18
N ASN A 515 -13.86 -3.27 22.09
CA ASN A 515 -14.91 -3.06 23.08
C ASN A 515 -16.18 -3.89 22.79
N GLY A 516 -17.13 -3.87 23.73
CA GLY A 516 -18.40 -4.58 23.59
C GLY A 516 -19.21 -4.21 22.34
N ASN A 517 -19.11 -2.97 21.85
CA ASN A 517 -19.81 -2.57 20.63
C ASN A 517 -19.21 -3.24 19.38
N ALA A 518 -17.89 -3.38 19.33
CA ALA A 518 -17.19 -4.08 18.26
C ALA A 518 -17.56 -5.57 18.23
N GLN A 519 -17.59 -6.22 19.40
CA GLN A 519 -18.04 -7.60 19.57
C GLN A 519 -19.47 -7.79 19.05
N GLN A 520 -20.42 -6.97 19.50
CA GLN A 520 -21.82 -7.04 19.07
C GLN A 520 -21.98 -6.81 17.56
N ALA A 521 -21.22 -5.88 16.97
CA ALA A 521 -21.28 -5.59 15.54
C ALA A 521 -20.74 -6.75 14.69
N LEU A 522 -19.56 -7.29 15.03
CA LEU A 522 -18.98 -8.45 14.34
C LEU A 522 -19.83 -9.71 14.53
N GLY A 523 -20.31 -9.96 15.75
CA GLY A 523 -21.19 -11.07 16.06
C GLY A 523 -22.49 -11.04 15.26
N SER A 524 -23.13 -9.87 15.16
CA SER A 524 -24.33 -9.69 14.32
C SER A 524 -24.04 -9.91 12.84
N LEU A 525 -22.90 -9.42 12.34
CA LEU A 525 -22.47 -9.62 10.95
C LEU A 525 -22.27 -11.12 10.64
N SER A 526 -21.60 -11.85 11.54
CA SER A 526 -21.38 -13.29 11.43
C SER A 526 -22.70 -14.08 11.48
N GLN A 527 -23.56 -13.81 12.48
CA GLN A 527 -24.86 -14.49 12.62
C GLN A 527 -25.81 -14.23 11.46
N ALA A 528 -25.75 -13.05 10.86
CA ALA A 528 -26.55 -12.73 9.68
C ALA A 528 -26.08 -13.48 8.41
N GLY A 529 -24.93 -14.17 8.47
CA GLY A 529 -24.28 -14.79 7.31
C GLY A 529 -23.98 -13.76 6.22
N LEU A 530 -23.68 -12.51 6.63
CA LEU A 530 -23.65 -11.40 5.68
C LEU A 530 -22.51 -11.55 4.68
N LEU A 531 -21.31 -11.96 5.13
CA LEU A 531 -20.16 -12.19 4.25
C LEU A 531 -20.49 -13.18 3.14
N ALA A 532 -21.29 -14.21 3.44
CA ALA A 532 -21.70 -15.19 2.45
C ALA A 532 -22.65 -14.68 1.35
N ARG A 533 -23.16 -13.45 1.50
CA ARG A 533 -24.06 -12.82 0.53
C ARG A 533 -23.38 -11.71 -0.28
N LEU A 534 -22.14 -11.38 0.04
CA LEU A 534 -21.38 -10.34 -0.64
C LEU A 534 -20.69 -10.91 -1.86
N GLY A 535 -20.42 -10.03 -2.84
CA GLY A 535 -19.66 -10.41 -4.02
C GLY A 535 -18.15 -10.35 -3.79
N ASN A 536 -17.44 -11.00 -4.70
CA ASN A 536 -15.98 -11.20 -4.71
C ASN A 536 -15.15 -9.92 -4.88
N GLN A 537 -15.75 -8.75 -4.94
CA GLN A 537 -14.97 -7.50 -5.02
C GLN A 537 -15.45 -6.53 -3.96
N ASP A 538 -16.29 -7.02 -3.02
CA ASP A 538 -16.79 -6.22 -1.94
C ASP A 538 -15.67 -5.94 -0.93
N PRO A 539 -15.38 -4.66 -0.61
CA PRO A 539 -14.32 -4.32 0.33
C PRO A 539 -14.49 -4.92 1.72
N LEU A 540 -15.73 -5.12 2.18
CA LEU A 540 -16.00 -5.76 3.47
C LEU A 540 -15.68 -7.25 3.45
N PHE A 541 -15.95 -7.93 2.33
CA PHE A 541 -15.54 -9.34 2.18
C PHE A 541 -14.01 -9.45 2.20
N LEU A 542 -13.34 -8.67 1.35
CA LEU A 542 -11.88 -8.64 1.25
C LEU A 542 -11.21 -8.41 2.62
N ALA A 543 -11.72 -7.45 3.39
CA ALA A 543 -11.18 -7.12 4.70
C ALA A 543 -11.45 -8.17 5.78
N ALA A 544 -12.40 -9.08 5.57
CA ALA A 544 -12.81 -10.10 6.53
C ALA A 544 -12.21 -11.48 6.22
N ALA A 545 -12.15 -11.85 4.93
CA ALA A 545 -11.86 -13.21 4.49
C ALA A 545 -10.47 -13.71 4.89
N SER A 546 -9.45 -12.86 4.77
CA SER A 546 -8.06 -13.17 5.11
C SER A 546 -7.57 -12.43 6.36
N ALA A 547 -8.50 -11.87 7.15
CA ALA A 547 -8.15 -11.09 8.32
C ALA A 547 -7.46 -11.96 9.37
N ASP A 548 -6.26 -11.55 9.82
CA ASP A 548 -5.71 -12.02 11.09
C ASP A 548 -6.52 -11.48 12.28
N GLU A 549 -6.18 -11.93 13.49
CA GLU A 549 -6.92 -11.53 14.71
C GLU A 549 -6.95 -10.00 14.93
N ALA A 550 -5.85 -9.29 14.65
CA ALA A 550 -5.73 -7.86 14.87
C ALA A 550 -6.44 -7.05 13.77
N GLN A 551 -6.41 -7.54 12.53
CA GLN A 551 -7.19 -7.00 11.41
C GLN A 551 -8.69 -7.19 11.66
N LEU A 552 -9.10 -8.37 12.14
CA LEU A 552 -10.49 -8.67 12.48
C LEU A 552 -11.01 -7.77 13.61
N ALA A 553 -10.21 -7.54 14.65
CA ALA A 553 -10.58 -6.63 15.74
C ALA A 553 -10.76 -5.19 15.25
N ARG A 554 -9.87 -4.71 14.38
CA ARG A 554 -10.02 -3.38 13.73
C ARG A 554 -11.25 -3.30 12.85
N LEU A 555 -11.55 -4.35 12.09
CA LEU A 555 -12.78 -4.42 11.29
C LEU A 555 -14.02 -4.38 12.19
N ALA A 556 -14.04 -5.16 13.28
CA ALA A 556 -15.13 -5.17 14.26
C ALA A 556 -15.41 -3.76 14.82
N GLU A 557 -14.35 -2.99 15.09
CA GLU A 557 -14.48 -1.60 15.53
C GLU A 557 -15.06 -0.66 14.48
N GLN A 558 -14.74 -0.85 13.20
CA GLN A 558 -15.30 -0.08 12.08
C GLN A 558 -16.76 -0.43 11.81
N LEU A 559 -17.14 -1.69 12.02
CA LEU A 559 -18.51 -2.19 11.85
C LEU A 559 -19.48 -1.58 12.87
N ALA A 560 -19.00 -1.26 14.07
CA ALA A 560 -19.82 -0.63 15.09
C ALA A 560 -20.32 0.76 14.63
N PRO A 561 -21.60 1.09 14.85
CA PRO A 561 -22.12 2.43 14.60
C PRO A 561 -21.35 3.50 15.39
N GLU A 562 -21.38 4.73 14.89
CA GLU A 562 -20.88 5.87 15.65
C GLU A 562 -21.74 6.12 16.89
N VAL A 563 -21.25 5.72 18.06
CA VAL A 563 -21.89 5.94 19.37
C VAL A 563 -21.51 7.28 20.03
N SER A 564 -20.65 8.10 19.40
CA SER A 564 -20.40 9.48 19.85
C SER A 564 -21.59 10.42 19.63
N ASP A 565 -22.56 9.99 18.81
CA ASP A 565 -23.84 10.65 18.56
C ASP A 565 -23.67 12.15 18.25
N GLY A 566 -22.95 12.43 17.15
CA GLY A 566 -22.59 13.78 16.75
C GLY A 566 -23.80 14.71 16.62
N ALA A 567 -24.95 14.19 16.19
CA ALA A 567 -26.23 14.92 16.15
C ALA A 567 -26.65 15.40 17.54
N ARG A 568 -26.66 14.53 18.55
CA ARG A 568 -26.95 14.92 19.93
C ARG A 568 -25.93 15.90 20.50
N GLN A 569 -24.64 15.68 20.25
CA GLN A 569 -23.60 16.58 20.76
C GLN A 569 -23.69 17.97 20.15
N ALA A 570 -23.97 18.06 18.85
CA ALA A 570 -24.21 19.30 18.16
C ALA A 570 -25.47 20.00 18.68
N ALA A 571 -26.56 19.26 18.90
CA ALA A 571 -27.80 19.82 19.45
C ALA A 571 -27.59 20.39 20.88
N ILE A 572 -26.95 19.65 21.78
CA ILE A 572 -26.66 20.12 23.15
C ILE A 572 -25.70 21.31 23.14
N THR A 573 -24.66 21.27 22.30
CA THR A 573 -23.71 22.38 22.17
C THR A 573 -24.40 23.63 21.62
N SER A 574 -25.26 23.48 20.62
CA SER A 574 -26.10 24.55 20.07
C SER A 574 -27.00 25.16 21.13
N GLN A 575 -27.68 24.34 21.94
CA GLN A 575 -28.49 24.83 23.06
C GLN A 575 -27.67 25.67 24.04
N ARG A 576 -26.45 25.22 24.37
CA ARG A 576 -25.57 25.94 25.31
C ARG A 576 -25.06 27.25 24.74
N LEU A 577 -24.65 27.27 23.48
CA LEU A 577 -24.24 28.49 22.78
C LEU A 577 -25.36 29.54 22.76
N ILE A 578 -26.57 29.11 22.43
CA ILE A 578 -27.78 29.97 22.43
C ILE A 578 -28.11 30.44 23.85
N GLY A 579 -28.08 29.52 24.82
CA GLY A 579 -28.34 29.82 26.23
C GLY A 579 -27.35 30.85 26.79
N ASN A 580 -26.07 30.73 26.46
CA ASN A 580 -25.04 31.69 26.90
C ASN A 580 -25.19 33.06 26.23
N ALA A 581 -25.60 33.10 24.95
CA ALA A 581 -25.93 34.34 24.26
C ALA A 581 -27.10 35.07 24.94
N ILE A 582 -28.17 34.34 25.25
CA ILE A 582 -29.34 34.88 25.93
C ILE A 582 -29.01 35.28 27.39
N ASP A 583 -28.20 34.47 28.10
CA ASP A 583 -27.68 34.80 29.43
C ASP A 583 -26.93 36.14 29.36
N GLY A 584 -25.88 36.29 28.55
CA GLY A 584 -25.19 37.57 28.38
C GLY A 584 -26.13 38.75 28.10
N ARG A 585 -27.18 38.51 27.30
CA ARG A 585 -28.19 39.50 26.92
C ARG A 585 -29.11 39.94 28.06
N THR A 586 -29.79 39.02 28.76
CA THR A 586 -30.75 39.35 29.84
C THR A 586 -30.08 40.14 30.97
N HIS A 587 -28.79 39.91 31.18
CA HIS A 587 -28.00 40.59 32.19
C HIS A 587 -27.70 42.05 31.84
N SER A 588 -27.24 42.30 30.61
CA SER A 588 -26.96 43.65 30.13
C SER A 588 -28.20 44.56 30.16
N LEU A 589 -29.39 43.97 30.08
CA LEU A 589 -30.69 44.64 30.20
C LEU A 589 -31.05 45.01 31.64
N ARG A 590 -30.75 44.15 32.63
CA ARG A 590 -31.01 44.46 34.06
C ARG A 590 -30.12 45.57 34.59
N ALA A 591 -28.91 45.72 34.05
CA ALA A 591 -28.05 46.85 34.39
C ALA A 591 -28.68 48.23 34.05
N HIS A 592 -29.73 48.29 33.22
CA HIS A 592 -30.43 49.53 32.84
C HIS A 592 -31.63 49.90 33.72
N THR A 593 -32.15 49.01 34.57
CA THR A 593 -33.31 49.32 35.44
C THR A 593 -32.93 50.07 36.73
N ALA A 594 -31.63 50.19 37.03
CA ALA A 594 -31.12 50.93 38.20
C ALA A 594 -30.98 52.46 37.99
N SER A 595 -31.27 52.97 36.78
CA SER A 595 -31.25 54.41 36.47
C SER A 595 -32.47 54.78 35.62
N ALA A 596 -33.15 55.88 35.94
CA ALA A 596 -34.41 56.33 35.33
C ALA A 596 -34.28 56.73 33.83
N SER A 597 -34.01 55.77 32.95
CA SER A 597 -34.03 55.90 31.50
C SER A 597 -35.38 55.49 30.91
N PRO A 598 -35.80 56.04 29.75
CA PRO A 598 -37.01 55.61 29.07
C PRO A 598 -36.95 54.12 28.70
N ARG A 599 -38.10 53.46 28.62
CA ARG A 599 -38.23 52.06 28.19
C ARG A 599 -37.45 51.86 26.88
N THR A 600 -36.44 51.01 26.91
CA THR A 600 -35.57 50.79 25.74
C THR A 600 -35.96 49.50 25.04
N SER A 601 -36.13 49.59 23.72
CA SER A 601 -36.15 48.41 22.84
C SER A 601 -34.78 48.28 22.18
N GLY A 602 -34.48 47.13 21.59
CA GLY A 602 -33.27 47.01 20.81
C GLY A 602 -33.17 45.73 20.01
N VAL A 603 -32.25 45.78 19.06
CA VAL A 603 -31.85 44.64 18.23
C VAL A 603 -30.39 44.31 18.49
N TRP A 604 -30.06 43.03 18.48
CA TRP A 604 -28.70 42.55 18.71
C TRP A 604 -28.35 41.43 17.74
N MET A 605 -27.05 41.31 17.52
CA MET A 605 -26.43 40.24 16.73
C MET A 605 -25.21 39.73 17.50
N GLN A 606 -25.03 38.42 17.53
CA GLN A 606 -23.94 37.76 18.22
C GLN A 606 -23.33 36.66 17.35
N SER A 607 -22.01 36.67 17.21
CA SER A 607 -21.27 35.54 16.64
C SER A 607 -20.98 34.50 17.72
N LEU A 608 -21.12 33.23 17.37
CA LEU A 608 -20.96 32.09 18.27
C LEU A 608 -19.86 31.18 17.74
N TYR A 609 -18.93 30.78 18.61
CA TYR A 609 -17.90 29.80 18.30
C TYR A 609 -17.68 28.86 19.49
N SER A 610 -17.50 27.57 19.22
CA SER A 610 -17.09 26.58 20.22
C SER A 610 -16.09 25.59 19.65
N ASP A 611 -15.08 25.28 20.45
CA ASP A 611 -14.17 24.14 20.26
C ASP A 611 -14.33 23.22 21.47
N ALA A 612 -14.73 21.97 21.24
CA ALA A 612 -14.98 21.01 22.29
C ALA A 612 -14.26 19.69 22.03
N SER A 613 -13.67 19.11 23.07
CA SER A 613 -12.99 17.82 22.99
C SER A 613 -13.55 16.84 24.02
N GLN A 614 -13.69 15.57 23.62
CA GLN A 614 -13.97 14.47 24.52
C GLN A 614 -12.91 13.38 24.35
N GLN A 615 -12.31 12.99 25.47
CA GLN A 615 -11.35 11.90 25.54
C GLN A 615 -12.04 10.53 25.46
N GLN A 616 -11.27 9.48 25.20
CA GLN A 616 -11.76 8.11 25.25
C GLN A 616 -12.24 7.78 26.67
N ARG A 617 -13.44 7.19 26.79
CA ARG A 617 -14.03 6.78 28.07
C ARG A 617 -14.81 5.47 27.90
N ASP A 618 -14.68 4.57 28.87
CA ASP A 618 -15.34 3.25 28.87
C ASP A 618 -15.10 2.43 27.59
N GLY A 619 -13.89 2.55 27.01
CA GLY A 619 -13.55 1.89 25.73
C GLY A 619 -14.22 2.51 24.50
N ILE A 620 -14.98 3.60 24.65
CA ILE A 620 -15.61 4.34 23.54
C ILE A 620 -14.70 5.46 23.08
N ALA A 621 -14.47 5.52 21.76
CA ALA A 621 -13.59 6.52 21.16
C ALA A 621 -14.07 7.95 21.44
N GLY A 622 -13.10 8.85 21.66
CA GLY A 622 -13.34 10.28 21.81
C GLY A 622 -13.64 10.99 20.49
N TYR A 623 -13.97 12.27 20.57
CA TYR A 623 -14.27 13.14 19.42
C TYR A 623 -13.84 14.58 19.68
N ASN A 624 -13.71 15.36 18.61
CA ASN A 624 -13.65 16.82 18.67
C ASN A 624 -14.88 17.39 17.95
N ALA A 625 -15.44 18.47 18.46
CA ALA A 625 -16.59 19.15 17.88
C ALA A 625 -16.31 20.65 17.74
N TYR A 626 -16.51 21.17 16.53
CA TYR A 626 -16.30 22.57 16.20
C TYR A 626 -17.63 23.17 15.80
N SER A 627 -18.09 24.20 16.50
CA SER A 627 -19.36 24.87 16.21
C SER A 627 -19.12 26.33 15.87
N ARG A 628 -19.80 26.83 14.83
CA ARG A 628 -19.76 28.23 14.42
C ARG A 628 -21.16 28.68 14.05
N GLY A 629 -21.51 29.91 14.41
CA GLY A 629 -22.85 30.38 14.13
C GLY A 629 -23.07 31.84 14.41
N VAL A 630 -24.30 32.25 14.17
CA VAL A 630 -24.80 33.59 14.43
C VAL A 630 -26.16 33.50 15.11
N ALA A 631 -26.38 34.35 16.10
CA ALA A 631 -27.68 34.61 16.69
C ALA A 631 -28.07 36.06 16.42
N VAL A 632 -29.32 36.28 16.04
CA VAL A 632 -29.92 37.61 15.88
C VAL A 632 -31.19 37.66 16.70
N GLY A 633 -31.40 38.76 17.42
CA GLY A 633 -32.56 38.88 18.28
C GLY A 633 -33.01 40.31 18.50
N ALA A 634 -34.20 40.42 19.07
CA ALA A 634 -34.81 41.67 19.45
C ALA A 634 -35.50 41.52 20.81
N ASP A 635 -35.44 42.56 21.62
CA ASP A 635 -36.09 42.61 22.93
C ASP A 635 -36.52 44.02 23.30
N GLY A 636 -37.41 44.12 24.27
CA GLY A 636 -37.86 45.38 24.82
C GLY A 636 -38.50 45.24 26.20
N GLN A 637 -38.41 46.32 26.97
CA GLN A 637 -39.06 46.43 28.27
C GLN A 637 -40.57 46.61 28.09
N VAL A 638 -41.34 45.62 28.54
CA VAL A 638 -42.81 45.64 28.52
C VAL A 638 -43.34 46.53 29.64
N ASN A 639 -42.73 46.43 30.81
CA ASN A 639 -42.93 47.29 31.97
C ASN A 639 -41.59 47.39 32.74
N ASP A 640 -41.60 48.10 33.86
CA ASP A 640 -40.39 48.41 34.63
C ASP A 640 -39.71 47.17 35.24
N GLN A 641 -40.41 46.02 35.26
CA GLN A 641 -39.97 44.77 35.86
C GLN A 641 -39.75 43.65 34.83
N LEU A 642 -40.33 43.75 33.62
CA LEU A 642 -40.36 42.66 32.65
C LEU A 642 -39.79 43.08 31.29
N THR A 643 -38.79 42.35 30.84
CA THR A 643 -38.27 42.40 29.47
C THR A 643 -38.59 41.10 28.75
N LEU A 644 -39.04 41.19 27.50
CA LEU A 644 -39.28 40.04 26.63
C LEU A 644 -38.50 40.19 25.33
N GLY A 645 -38.06 39.08 24.78
CA GLY A 645 -37.37 39.04 23.51
C GLY A 645 -37.51 37.71 22.77
N ALA A 646 -37.13 37.75 21.50
CA ALA A 646 -37.05 36.60 20.63
C ALA A 646 -35.74 36.62 19.85
N ALA A 647 -35.21 35.45 19.55
CA ALA A 647 -33.99 35.28 18.78
C ALA A 647 -34.10 34.12 17.79
N TYR A 648 -33.38 34.25 16.69
CA TYR A 648 -33.12 33.18 15.73
C TYR A 648 -31.62 32.93 15.68
N SER A 649 -31.24 31.66 15.67
CA SER A 649 -29.84 31.22 15.64
C SER A 649 -29.64 30.21 14.53
N PHE A 650 -28.54 30.37 13.80
CA PHE A 650 -28.04 29.42 12.82
C PHE A 650 -26.65 28.96 13.25
N ILE A 651 -26.46 27.65 13.46
CA ILE A 651 -25.22 27.05 13.95
C ILE A 651 -24.86 25.85 13.09
N ASP A 652 -23.63 25.86 12.58
CA ASP A 652 -23.00 24.78 11.83
C ASP A 652 -21.99 24.08 12.75
N THR A 653 -22.14 22.76 12.92
CA THR A 653 -21.30 21.95 13.80
C THR A 653 -20.68 20.78 13.05
N ASP A 654 -19.34 20.69 13.09
CA ASP A 654 -18.57 19.56 12.59
C ASP A 654 -18.10 18.70 13.77
N VAL A 655 -18.58 17.47 13.87
CA VAL A 655 -18.13 16.47 14.85
C VAL A 655 -17.22 15.46 14.16
N ASN A 656 -15.97 15.37 14.63
CA ASN A 656 -14.96 14.47 14.10
C ASN A 656 -14.60 13.42 15.17
N GLY A 657 -15.03 12.18 14.95
CA GLY A 657 -14.64 11.05 15.78
C GLY A 657 -13.18 10.66 15.57
N ARG A 658 -12.47 10.26 16.62
CA ARG A 658 -11.05 9.84 16.54
C ARG A 658 -10.78 8.65 15.62
N ARG A 659 -11.83 7.93 15.21
CA ARG A 659 -11.77 6.78 14.28
C ARG A 659 -12.05 7.13 12.81
N GLY A 660 -12.12 8.43 12.49
CA GLY A 660 -12.32 8.91 11.12
C GLY A 660 -13.78 9.16 10.73
N ASN A 661 -14.73 8.81 11.60
CA ASN A 661 -16.15 9.11 11.42
C ASN A 661 -16.39 10.62 11.52
N LYS A 662 -17.35 11.12 10.74
CA LYS A 662 -17.71 12.54 10.71
C LYS A 662 -19.21 12.71 10.72
N THR A 663 -19.69 13.63 11.53
CA THR A 663 -21.08 14.08 11.52
C THR A 663 -21.09 15.60 11.34
N GLN A 664 -21.83 16.09 10.36
CA GLN A 664 -22.04 17.52 10.12
C GLN A 664 -23.49 17.85 10.45
N VAL A 665 -23.72 18.91 11.20
CA VAL A 665 -25.04 19.27 11.71
C VAL A 665 -25.31 20.75 11.46
N GLN A 666 -26.39 21.03 10.75
CA GLN A 666 -26.89 22.40 10.53
C GLN A 666 -28.11 22.62 11.40
N SER A 667 -28.01 23.55 12.35
CA SER A 667 -29.01 23.80 13.38
C SER A 667 -29.72 25.13 13.14
N HIS A 668 -31.04 25.09 13.03
CA HIS A 668 -31.92 26.26 12.98
C HIS A 668 -32.73 26.33 14.26
N ALA A 669 -32.49 27.35 15.08
CA ALA A 669 -33.11 27.45 16.41
C ALA A 669 -33.86 28.77 16.61
N PHE A 670 -35.07 28.68 17.15
CA PHE A 670 -35.88 29.80 17.56
C PHE A 670 -35.97 29.83 19.08
N SER A 671 -35.70 30.99 19.66
CA SER A 671 -35.70 31.17 21.11
C SER A 671 -36.62 32.30 21.53
N LEU A 672 -37.39 32.07 22.58
CA LEU A 672 -38.14 33.08 23.32
C LEU A 672 -37.47 33.25 24.67
N TYR A 673 -37.25 34.48 25.11
CA TYR A 673 -36.61 34.75 26.39
C TYR A 673 -37.24 35.93 27.10
N GLY A 674 -37.10 35.92 28.43
CA GLY A 674 -37.59 36.99 29.28
C GLY A 674 -36.74 37.13 30.53
N SER A 675 -36.71 38.35 31.05
CA SER A 675 -36.06 38.69 32.31
C SER A 675 -37.05 39.47 33.17
N TYR A 676 -37.33 38.95 34.37
CA TYR A 676 -38.18 39.59 35.37
C TYR A 676 -37.32 40.02 36.55
N ALA A 677 -37.34 41.30 36.90
CA ALA A 677 -36.59 41.88 38.01
C ALA A 677 -37.55 42.54 39.01
N LEU A 678 -37.40 42.18 40.29
CA LEU A 678 -38.15 42.74 41.41
C LEU A 678 -37.15 43.13 42.51
N ASP A 679 -36.92 44.43 42.69
CA ASP A 679 -35.86 44.97 43.54
C ASP A 679 -34.51 44.32 43.22
N ASN A 680 -33.90 43.63 44.19
CA ASN A 680 -32.64 42.93 44.02
C ASN A 680 -32.82 41.49 43.52
N TYR A 681 -34.04 40.97 43.38
CA TYR A 681 -34.28 39.62 42.88
C TYR A 681 -34.50 39.63 41.38
N PHE A 682 -34.02 38.59 40.70
CA PHE A 682 -34.30 38.40 39.27
C PHE A 682 -34.58 36.94 38.92
N VAL A 683 -35.34 36.77 37.85
CA VAL A 683 -35.57 35.49 37.19
C VAL A 683 -35.43 35.69 35.68
N ASP A 684 -34.52 34.94 35.08
CA ASP A 684 -34.36 34.83 33.64
C ASP A 684 -34.91 33.50 33.17
N ALA A 685 -35.65 33.52 32.07
CA ALA A 685 -36.21 32.34 31.45
C ALA A 685 -35.96 32.37 29.94
N SER A 686 -35.64 31.21 29.37
CA SER A 686 -35.53 31.04 27.92
C SER A 686 -36.02 29.67 27.49
N LEU A 687 -36.76 29.65 26.39
CA LEU A 687 -37.29 28.48 25.72
C LEU A 687 -36.77 28.46 24.29
N THR A 688 -36.10 27.38 23.90
CA THR A 688 -35.50 27.21 22.58
C THR A 688 -36.07 25.97 21.91
N TYR A 689 -36.52 26.10 20.67
CA TYR A 689 -36.87 24.99 19.81
C TYR A 689 -35.97 25.01 18.57
N GLY A 690 -35.30 23.90 18.30
CA GLY A 690 -34.37 23.74 17.20
C GLY A 690 -34.71 22.57 16.31
N VAL A 691 -34.50 22.74 15.01
CA VAL A 691 -34.52 21.67 14.01
C VAL A 691 -33.12 21.56 13.42
N ASN A 692 -32.61 20.34 13.25
CA ASN A 692 -31.25 20.10 12.76
C ASN A 692 -31.22 19.06 11.65
N ASP A 693 -30.56 19.41 10.56
CA ASP A 693 -30.25 18.52 9.45
C ASP A 693 -28.87 17.88 9.70
N ASN A 694 -28.80 16.54 9.68
CA ASN A 694 -27.61 15.79 10.08
C ASN A 694 -27.09 14.92 8.93
N GLU A 695 -25.81 15.08 8.58
CA GLU A 695 -25.10 14.22 7.63
C GLU A 695 -24.02 13.39 8.34
N GLY A 696 -24.11 12.07 8.27
CA GLY A 696 -23.15 11.13 8.86
C GLY A 696 -22.29 10.43 7.81
N LYS A 697 -21.00 10.22 8.12
CA LYS A 697 -20.02 9.49 7.28
C LYS A 697 -19.20 8.55 8.16
N ARG A 698 -19.23 7.25 7.86
CA ARG A 698 -18.49 6.18 8.56
C ARG A 698 -17.64 5.38 7.57
N GLU A 699 -16.35 5.21 7.88
CA GLU A 699 -15.39 4.47 7.06
C GLU A 699 -15.30 3.02 7.53
N ILE A 700 -15.46 2.07 6.62
CA ILE A 700 -15.57 0.64 6.91
C ILE A 700 -14.87 -0.15 5.81
N ALA A 701 -13.77 -0.83 6.14
CA ALA A 701 -13.04 -1.67 5.18
C ALA A 701 -12.72 -0.97 3.85
N GLY A 702 -12.40 0.34 3.88
CA GLY A 702 -12.13 1.14 2.67
C GLY A 702 -13.37 1.60 1.89
N SER A 703 -14.57 1.25 2.35
CA SER A 703 -15.85 1.78 1.86
C SER A 703 -16.42 2.85 2.80
N ARG A 704 -17.30 3.72 2.27
CA ARG A 704 -17.91 4.81 3.06
C ARG A 704 -19.43 4.64 3.16
N ALA A 705 -19.92 4.38 4.37
CA ALA A 705 -21.34 4.46 4.69
C ALA A 705 -21.73 5.93 4.95
N LYS A 706 -22.80 6.39 4.30
CA LYS A 706 -23.35 7.75 4.44
C LYS A 706 -24.79 7.72 4.93
N SER A 707 -25.15 8.63 5.82
CA SER A 707 -26.53 8.83 6.29
C SER A 707 -26.93 10.30 6.22
N ASP A 708 -28.22 10.52 5.97
CA ASP A 708 -28.87 11.84 5.96
C ASP A 708 -30.15 11.69 6.81
N TYR A 709 -30.31 12.49 7.87
CA TYR A 709 -31.42 12.37 8.82
C TYR A 709 -31.66 13.64 9.64
N ASP A 710 -32.85 13.77 10.22
CA ASP A 710 -33.28 14.96 10.95
C ASP A 710 -33.24 14.73 12.47
N SER A 711 -33.06 15.81 13.22
CA SER A 711 -33.19 15.81 14.68
C SER A 711 -33.82 17.10 15.19
N ASN A 712 -34.48 17.02 16.34
CA ASN A 712 -35.16 18.14 16.97
C ASN A 712 -34.64 18.36 18.39
N LEU A 713 -34.56 19.62 18.80
CA LEU A 713 -34.09 20.07 20.11
C LEU A 713 -35.18 20.88 20.80
N LEU A 714 -35.49 20.53 22.05
CA LEU A 714 -36.24 21.38 22.97
C LEU A 714 -35.37 21.71 24.18
N GLY A 715 -35.14 23.01 24.40
CA GLY A 715 -34.33 23.53 25.49
C GLY A 715 -35.11 24.49 26.37
N LEU A 716 -35.01 24.33 27.68
CA LEU A 716 -35.51 25.28 28.68
C LEU A 716 -34.37 25.65 29.63
N ASN A 717 -34.17 26.94 29.87
CA ASN A 717 -33.19 27.43 30.83
C ASN A 717 -33.82 28.49 31.73
N LEU A 718 -33.71 28.28 33.04
CA LEU A 718 -34.23 29.14 34.10
C LEU A 718 -33.08 29.52 35.03
N ILE A 719 -32.89 30.82 35.28
CA ILE A 719 -31.86 31.33 36.18
C ILE A 719 -32.51 32.30 37.17
N GLY A 720 -32.43 31.99 38.46
CA GLY A 720 -32.88 32.88 39.53
C GLY A 720 -31.69 33.38 40.34
N GLY A 721 -31.72 34.63 40.79
CA GLY A 721 -30.62 35.19 41.58
C GLY A 721 -30.97 36.42 42.38
N TYR A 722 -29.97 36.90 43.13
CA TYR A 722 -30.07 38.11 43.95
C TYR A 722 -28.89 39.04 43.66
N GLY A 723 -29.16 40.26 43.17
CA GLY A 723 -28.17 41.29 42.92
C GLY A 723 -27.77 42.03 44.20
N TRP A 724 -26.56 41.77 44.69
CA TRP A 724 -25.98 42.48 45.81
C TRP A 724 -25.01 43.55 45.32
N GLN A 725 -25.46 44.82 45.33
CA GLN A 725 -24.62 45.97 45.01
C GLN A 725 -23.69 46.28 46.19
N VAL A 726 -22.47 45.76 46.16
CA VAL A 726 -21.48 45.91 47.26
C VAL A 726 -21.00 47.35 47.36
N ASN A 727 -20.79 48.01 46.22
CA ASN A 727 -20.50 49.45 46.12
C ASN A 727 -20.94 49.94 44.72
N PRO A 728 -20.92 51.26 44.41
CA PRO A 728 -21.42 51.78 43.13
C PRO A 728 -20.74 51.23 41.86
N ARG A 729 -19.64 50.47 41.99
CA ARG A 729 -18.86 49.92 40.88
C ARG A 729 -18.83 48.40 40.84
N LEU A 730 -19.37 47.70 41.84
CA LEU A 730 -19.29 46.23 41.94
C LEU A 730 -20.64 45.62 42.34
N LEU A 731 -21.12 44.72 41.49
CA LEU A 731 -22.31 43.89 41.66
C LEU A 731 -21.90 42.43 41.85
N VAL A 732 -22.47 41.77 42.86
CA VAL A 732 -22.29 40.35 43.15
C VAL A 732 -23.64 39.65 43.07
N GLU A 733 -23.74 38.60 42.27
CA GLU A 733 -24.98 37.86 42.01
C GLU A 733 -24.80 36.37 42.29
N PRO A 734 -25.14 35.87 43.49
CA PRO A 734 -25.42 34.46 43.69
C PRO A 734 -26.62 34.01 42.82
N ARG A 735 -26.51 32.82 42.24
CA ARG A 735 -27.46 32.29 41.25
C ARG A 735 -27.76 30.81 41.46
N LEU A 736 -28.99 30.45 41.11
CA LEU A 736 -29.44 29.08 40.89
C LEU A 736 -29.92 28.97 39.44
N ALA A 737 -29.61 27.85 38.80
CA ALA A 737 -29.97 27.57 37.43
C ALA A 737 -30.63 26.20 37.31
N ALA A 738 -31.62 26.08 36.42
CA ALA A 738 -32.22 24.82 36.03
C ALA A 738 -32.29 24.77 34.50
N ARG A 739 -31.76 23.70 33.92
CA ARG A 739 -31.72 23.47 32.47
C ARG A 739 -32.39 22.13 32.14
N TYR A 740 -33.28 22.14 31.16
CA TYR A 740 -33.83 20.93 30.56
C TYR A 740 -33.48 20.90 29.08
N SER A 741 -33.07 19.74 28.60
CA SER A 741 -32.69 19.51 27.22
C SER A 741 -33.30 18.19 26.77
N ARG A 742 -34.04 18.22 25.67
CA ARG A 742 -34.55 17.02 25.01
C ARG A 742 -34.17 17.03 23.54
N VAL A 743 -33.52 15.96 23.10
CA VAL A 743 -33.12 15.74 21.71
C VAL A 743 -33.83 14.49 21.21
N ASP A 744 -34.63 14.64 20.16
CA ASP A 744 -35.25 13.53 19.43
C ASP A 744 -34.54 13.40 18.07
N ILE A 745 -34.00 12.23 17.77
CA ILE A 745 -33.27 11.92 16.52
C ILE A 745 -34.06 10.86 15.76
N ASP A 746 -34.37 11.13 14.50
CA ASP A 746 -35.17 10.22 13.67
C ASP A 746 -34.39 8.96 13.29
N SER A 747 -35.13 7.87 13.02
CA SER A 747 -34.52 6.65 12.49
C SER A 747 -33.95 6.88 11.09
N TYR A 748 -32.82 6.28 10.78
CA TYR A 748 -32.17 6.46 9.48
C TYR A 748 -31.55 5.19 8.92
N ARG A 749 -31.22 5.25 7.64
CA ARG A 749 -30.55 4.17 6.92
C ARG A 749 -29.31 4.70 6.21
N GLU A 750 -28.18 4.06 6.46
CA GLU A 750 -26.95 4.34 5.72
C GLU A 750 -26.99 3.74 4.30
N LYS A 751 -26.19 4.31 3.40
CA LYS A 751 -25.99 3.84 2.01
C LYS A 751 -24.50 3.92 1.63
N GLY A 752 -24.10 3.19 0.58
CA GLY A 752 -22.74 3.27 0.02
C GLY A 752 -21.71 2.27 0.57
N SER A 753 -22.13 1.35 1.45
CA SER A 753 -21.31 0.25 1.96
C SER A 753 -22.17 -0.99 2.19
N SER A 754 -21.60 -2.18 2.05
CA SER A 754 -22.24 -3.45 2.39
C SER A 754 -22.41 -3.65 3.90
N ALA A 755 -21.64 -2.90 4.72
CA ALA A 755 -21.82 -2.78 6.17
C ALA A 755 -22.73 -1.60 6.58
N ALA A 756 -23.52 -1.05 5.65
CA ALA A 756 -24.49 0.00 5.98
C ALA A 756 -25.49 -0.47 7.04
N LEU A 757 -25.87 0.41 7.95
CA LEU A 757 -26.78 0.14 9.06
C LEU A 757 -28.17 0.77 8.84
N LYS A 758 -29.19 0.13 9.41
CA LYS A 758 -30.46 0.74 9.79
C LYS A 758 -30.37 1.06 11.28
N VAL A 759 -30.53 2.32 11.64
CA VAL A 759 -30.46 2.80 13.01
C VAL A 759 -31.86 3.26 13.42
N LYS A 760 -32.34 2.80 14.57
CA LYS A 760 -33.67 3.20 15.10
C LYS A 760 -33.65 4.62 15.66
N ASP A 761 -34.83 5.20 15.81
CA ASP A 761 -35.06 6.50 16.45
C ASP A 761 -34.51 6.51 17.88
N GLN A 762 -34.08 7.69 18.33
CA GLN A 762 -33.42 7.89 19.61
C GLN A 762 -33.99 9.12 20.31
N ARG A 763 -34.08 9.03 21.64
CA ARG A 763 -34.44 10.16 22.51
C ARG A 763 -33.40 10.27 23.62
N TYR A 764 -32.96 11.50 23.85
CA TYR A 764 -32.07 11.84 24.94
C TYR A 764 -32.65 12.99 25.77
N GLU A 765 -32.62 12.85 27.09
CA GLU A 765 -33.07 13.89 28.02
C GLU A 765 -31.97 14.19 29.06
N ALA A 766 -31.81 15.48 29.38
CA ALA A 766 -30.92 15.94 30.45
C ALA A 766 -31.62 16.98 31.32
N ILE A 767 -31.46 16.86 32.64
CA ILE A 767 -32.02 17.78 33.63
C ILE A 767 -30.88 18.23 34.55
N GLU A 768 -30.32 19.40 34.28
CA GLU A 768 -29.20 19.97 35.02
C GLU A 768 -29.71 21.00 36.04
N LEU A 769 -29.35 20.84 37.31
CA LEU A 769 -29.50 21.90 38.32
C LEU A 769 -28.12 22.44 38.68
N GLY A 770 -28.00 23.76 38.73
CA GLY A 770 -26.74 24.40 39.05
C GLY A 770 -26.85 25.55 40.03
N ALA A 771 -25.72 25.87 40.62
CA ALA A 771 -25.55 27.00 41.51
C ALA A 771 -24.21 27.66 41.22
N GLY A 772 -24.15 28.97 41.44
CA GLY A 772 -22.92 29.70 41.20
C GLY A 772 -23.01 31.18 41.54
N ILE A 773 -22.03 31.92 41.06
CA ILE A 773 -21.87 33.34 41.34
C ILE A 773 -21.42 34.08 40.08
N ARG A 774 -21.94 35.29 39.90
CA ARG A 774 -21.41 36.26 38.94
C ARG A 774 -20.95 37.53 39.65
N LEU A 775 -19.86 38.09 39.16
CA LEU A 775 -19.35 39.40 39.53
C LEU A 775 -19.43 40.28 38.28
N ALA A 776 -19.93 41.50 38.42
CA ALA A 776 -19.94 42.50 37.35
C ALA A 776 -19.46 43.85 37.89
N GLY A 777 -18.56 44.50 37.15
CA GLY A 777 -18.09 45.85 37.47
C GLY A 777 -18.72 46.89 36.55
N ASN A 778 -18.97 48.11 36.99
CA ASN A 778 -19.36 49.21 36.11
C ASN A 778 -18.34 50.35 36.19
N LEU A 779 -17.52 50.49 35.15
CA LEU A 779 -16.37 51.38 35.13
C LEU A 779 -16.53 52.45 34.04
N PRO A 780 -16.57 53.75 34.40
CA PRO A 780 -16.53 54.82 33.40
C PRO A 780 -15.23 54.73 32.59
N LEU A 781 -15.33 54.71 31.25
CA LEU A 781 -14.19 54.60 30.35
C LEU A 781 -14.41 55.39 29.06
N GLY A 782 -13.69 56.52 28.92
CA GLY A 782 -13.81 57.40 27.76
C GLY A 782 -15.21 58.03 27.65
N ALA A 783 -15.82 57.92 26.47
CA ALA A 783 -17.18 58.41 26.20
C ALA A 783 -18.30 57.43 26.63
N GLY A 784 -17.94 56.32 27.27
CA GLY A 784 -18.85 55.23 27.60
C GLY A 784 -18.55 54.58 28.96
N SER A 785 -19.14 53.41 29.19
CA SER A 785 -18.90 52.59 30.37
C SER A 785 -18.47 51.17 29.98
N LEU A 786 -17.43 50.66 30.62
CA LEU A 786 -16.97 49.29 30.49
C LEU A 786 -17.55 48.45 31.65
N GLU A 787 -18.20 47.34 31.30
CA GLU A 787 -18.78 46.39 32.24
C GLU A 787 -18.05 45.04 32.15
N PRO A 788 -16.93 44.84 32.88
CA PRO A 788 -16.30 43.53 32.97
C PRO A 788 -17.13 42.57 33.84
N GLN A 789 -17.14 41.30 33.47
CA GLN A 789 -17.87 40.25 34.18
C GLN A 789 -17.05 38.97 34.36
N LEU A 790 -17.29 38.28 35.47
CA LEU A 790 -16.77 36.95 35.79
C LEU A 790 -17.92 36.07 36.30
N LYS A 791 -18.09 34.86 35.76
CA LYS A 791 -19.13 33.89 36.15
C LYS A 791 -18.48 32.57 36.52
N LEU A 792 -18.96 31.94 37.59
CA LEU A 792 -18.61 30.57 37.98
C LEU A 792 -19.89 29.82 38.32
N MET A 793 -20.12 28.67 37.68
CA MET A 793 -21.30 27.82 37.90
C MET A 793 -20.87 26.35 38.02
N ALA A 794 -21.55 25.60 38.89
CA ALA A 794 -21.46 24.14 38.96
C ALA A 794 -22.85 23.55 38.73
N TYR A 795 -22.94 22.47 37.95
CA TYR A 795 -24.18 21.79 37.59
C TYR A 795 -24.13 20.30 37.91
N HIS A 796 -25.29 19.74 38.23
CA HIS A 796 -25.53 18.31 38.39
C HIS A 796 -26.69 17.84 37.50
N ASP A 797 -26.45 16.82 36.66
CA ASP A 797 -27.45 16.16 35.81
C ASP A 797 -28.13 14.99 36.52
N PHE A 798 -29.42 15.16 36.78
CA PHE A 798 -30.25 14.19 37.50
C PHE A 798 -30.78 13.07 36.60
N ALA A 799 -30.94 13.31 35.30
CA ALA A 799 -31.38 12.27 34.35
C ALA A 799 -30.23 11.29 34.07
N ALA A 800 -29.14 11.82 33.51
CA ALA A 800 -27.98 11.07 33.02
C ALA A 800 -28.35 9.82 32.20
N ASP A 801 -29.24 10.02 31.23
CA ASP A 801 -29.71 8.96 30.34
C ASP A 801 -28.52 8.31 29.60
N PRO A 802 -28.40 6.97 29.65
CA PRO A 802 -27.33 6.28 28.94
C PRO A 802 -27.54 6.37 27.44
N VAL A 803 -26.46 6.64 26.70
CA VAL A 803 -26.48 6.62 25.24
C VAL A 803 -26.54 5.16 24.78
N GLN A 804 -27.59 4.78 24.06
CA GLN A 804 -27.76 3.44 23.51
C GLN A 804 -28.41 3.49 22.13
N ASN A 805 -27.84 2.78 21.16
CA ASN A 805 -28.31 2.75 19.78
C ASN A 805 -28.67 1.31 19.40
N SER A 806 -29.88 1.09 18.88
CA SER A 806 -30.27 -0.19 18.30
C SER A 806 -30.11 -0.13 16.79
N SER A 807 -29.27 -1.02 16.26
CA SER A 807 -28.90 -1.05 14.83
C SER A 807 -29.02 -2.45 14.24
N SER A 808 -29.13 -2.55 12.93
CA SER A 808 -29.00 -3.80 12.16
C SER A 808 -28.37 -3.51 10.82
N PHE A 809 -27.56 -4.42 10.26
CA PHE A 809 -27.05 -4.26 8.90
C PHE A 809 -28.20 -4.19 7.88
N VAL A 810 -28.08 -3.36 6.86
CA VAL A 810 -29.11 -3.16 5.82
C VAL A 810 -29.41 -4.47 5.08
N LEU A 811 -28.35 -5.23 4.80
CA LEU A 811 -28.35 -6.54 4.14
C LEU A 811 -28.63 -7.71 5.12
N GLY A 812 -28.83 -7.40 6.40
CA GLY A 812 -29.19 -8.35 7.45
C GLY A 812 -30.47 -7.94 8.18
N SER A 813 -30.85 -8.74 9.19
CA SER A 813 -32.01 -8.46 10.04
C SER A 813 -31.75 -8.62 11.53
N THR A 814 -30.57 -9.12 11.92
CA THR A 814 -30.20 -9.35 13.32
C THR A 814 -29.91 -8.01 14.01
N PRO A 815 -30.78 -7.55 14.94
CA PRO A 815 -30.53 -6.30 15.65
C PRO A 815 -29.44 -6.49 16.70
N PHE A 816 -28.65 -5.45 16.92
CA PHE A 816 -27.67 -5.39 18.00
C PHE A 816 -27.72 -4.00 18.66
N VAL A 817 -27.28 -3.93 19.91
CA VAL A 817 -27.29 -2.71 20.71
C VAL A 817 -25.86 -2.29 21.00
N THR A 818 -25.54 -1.04 20.70
CA THR A 818 -24.27 -0.41 21.07
C THR A 818 -24.50 0.67 22.10
N ARG A 819 -23.57 0.81 23.05
CA ARG A 819 -23.64 1.79 24.14
C ARG A 819 -22.57 2.87 23.97
N GLY A 820 -22.94 4.12 24.21
CA GLY A 820 -21.97 5.22 24.34
C GLY A 820 -21.30 5.22 25.72
N ALA A 821 -20.34 6.13 25.90
CA ALA A 821 -19.65 6.29 27.18
C ALA A 821 -20.62 6.72 28.29
N SER A 822 -20.43 6.24 29.52
CA SER A 822 -21.26 6.58 30.68
C SER A 822 -21.37 8.10 30.87
N VAL A 823 -22.56 8.66 31.10
CA VAL A 823 -22.72 10.13 31.19
C VAL A 823 -22.11 10.67 32.49
N SER A 824 -21.24 11.69 32.37
CA SER A 824 -20.72 12.41 33.54
C SER A 824 -21.78 13.36 34.08
N ARG A 825 -22.16 13.18 35.35
CA ARG A 825 -23.25 13.92 35.98
C ARG A 825 -22.88 15.32 36.45
N ASN A 826 -21.59 15.62 36.64
CA ASN A 826 -21.15 16.91 37.17
C ASN A 826 -20.41 17.70 36.11
N SER A 827 -20.76 18.97 35.94
CA SER A 827 -20.04 19.89 35.05
C SER A 827 -19.83 21.25 35.70
N TYR A 828 -18.74 21.92 35.30
CA TYR A 828 -18.34 23.22 35.80
C TYR A 828 -18.19 24.19 34.64
N GLU A 829 -18.59 25.43 34.84
CA GLU A 829 -18.57 26.50 33.84
C GLU A 829 -17.92 27.75 34.45
N ALA A 830 -16.89 28.26 33.79
CA ALA A 830 -16.18 29.48 34.19
C ALA A 830 -16.14 30.46 33.02
N GLY A 831 -16.66 31.66 33.20
CA GLY A 831 -16.81 32.64 32.13
C GLY A 831 -16.22 33.99 32.49
N VAL A 832 -15.58 34.64 31.53
CA VAL A 832 -15.12 36.03 31.62
C VAL A 832 -15.59 36.80 30.40
N GLY A 833 -15.97 38.06 30.57
CA GLY A 833 -16.37 38.90 29.46
C GLY A 833 -16.34 40.37 29.80
N ALA A 834 -16.59 41.21 28.80
CA ALA A 834 -16.74 42.64 29.00
C ALA A 834 -17.67 43.25 27.96
N ASP A 835 -18.51 44.17 28.41
CA ASP A 835 -19.40 44.97 27.56
C ASP A 835 -18.97 46.45 27.59
N TYR A 836 -18.76 47.05 26.42
CA TYR A 836 -18.53 48.48 26.28
C TYR A 836 -19.80 49.16 25.77
N LYS A 837 -20.36 50.06 26.57
CA LYS A 837 -21.60 50.79 26.26
C LYS A 837 -21.28 52.22 25.84
N LEU A 838 -21.73 52.61 24.66
CA LEU A 838 -21.54 53.93 24.04
C LEU A 838 -22.87 54.47 23.52
N GLY A 839 -23.58 55.23 24.36
CA GLY A 839 -24.91 55.75 24.02
C GLY A 839 -25.90 54.63 23.71
N ALA A 840 -26.45 54.63 22.50
CA ALA A 840 -27.38 53.61 22.02
C ALA A 840 -26.71 52.28 21.61
N VAL A 841 -25.39 52.25 21.44
CA VAL A 841 -24.67 51.06 20.96
C VAL A 841 -23.93 50.39 22.10
N SER A 842 -23.98 49.06 22.18
CA SER A 842 -23.10 48.28 23.04
C SER A 842 -22.39 47.17 22.26
N VAL A 843 -21.11 46.97 22.56
CA VAL A 843 -20.30 45.88 22.00
C VAL A 843 -19.75 45.05 23.14
N GLY A 844 -19.85 43.73 23.04
CA GLY A 844 -19.41 42.82 24.09
C GLY A 844 -18.61 41.65 23.55
N VAL A 845 -17.73 41.11 24.38
CA VAL A 845 -17.01 39.86 24.11
C VAL A 845 -17.07 38.97 25.35
N SER A 846 -17.19 37.66 25.15
CA SER A 846 -17.15 36.68 26.23
C SER A 846 -16.35 35.43 25.84
N TYR A 847 -15.78 34.81 26.87
CA TYR A 847 -15.16 33.50 26.81
C TYR A 847 -15.69 32.66 27.98
N ASP A 848 -16.21 31.47 27.69
CA ASP A 848 -16.68 30.51 28.68
C ASP A 848 -15.93 29.18 28.50
N TYR A 849 -15.39 28.65 29.60
CA TYR A 849 -14.77 27.33 29.67
C TYR A 849 -15.72 26.38 30.40
N VAL A 850 -16.08 25.27 29.74
CA VAL A 850 -16.95 24.23 30.29
C VAL A 850 -16.17 22.93 30.43
N THR A 851 -16.22 22.31 31.60
CA THR A 851 -15.53 21.03 31.84
C THR A 851 -16.42 20.03 32.58
N LYS A 852 -16.27 18.75 32.21
CA LYS A 852 -16.83 17.57 32.90
C LYS A 852 -15.81 16.44 32.78
N SER A 853 -16.04 15.29 33.43
CA SER A 853 -15.07 14.19 33.37
C SER A 853 -14.80 13.75 31.91
N GLY A 854 -13.57 13.96 31.44
CA GLY A 854 -13.11 13.61 30.10
C GLY A 854 -13.60 14.51 28.97
N PHE A 855 -14.20 15.67 29.27
CA PHE A 855 -14.63 16.64 28.27
C PHE A 855 -14.31 18.08 28.69
N ASP A 856 -13.91 18.87 27.73
CA ASP A 856 -13.65 20.29 27.83
C ASP A 856 -14.23 21.00 26.60
N ALA A 857 -14.65 22.25 26.79
CA ALA A 857 -15.09 23.11 25.70
C ALA A 857 -14.76 24.57 25.98
N ASP A 858 -14.21 25.21 24.96
CA ASP A 858 -13.95 26.64 24.88
C ASP A 858 -15.06 27.28 24.04
N VAL A 859 -15.72 28.30 24.59
CA VAL A 859 -16.81 29.02 23.93
C VAL A 859 -16.44 30.49 23.83
N PHE A 860 -16.47 31.03 22.61
CA PHE A 860 -16.18 32.43 22.34
C PHE A 860 -17.39 33.10 21.71
N SER A 861 -17.69 34.31 22.16
CA SER A 861 -18.74 35.10 21.54
C SER A 861 -18.41 36.59 21.47
N ALA A 862 -18.96 37.24 20.45
CA ALA A 862 -18.87 38.69 20.27
C ALA A 862 -20.25 39.20 19.88
N GLN A 863 -20.71 40.24 20.59
CA GLN A 863 -22.05 40.79 20.44
C GLN A 863 -22.01 42.27 20.08
N VAL A 864 -22.98 42.70 19.27
CA VAL A 864 -23.28 44.11 19.02
C VAL A 864 -24.76 44.31 19.21
N ARG A 865 -25.13 45.42 19.85
CA ARG A 865 -26.52 45.80 20.06
C ARG A 865 -26.75 47.27 19.78
N TYR A 866 -27.93 47.58 19.27
CA TYR A 866 -28.48 48.92 19.14
C TYR A 866 -29.77 49.08 19.95
N ALA A 867 -29.80 50.05 20.85
CA ALA A 867 -30.95 50.50 21.64
C ALA A 867 -31.68 51.64 20.92
N PHE A 868 -33.01 51.64 20.93
CA PHE A 868 -33.82 52.75 20.40
C PHE A 868 -35.10 52.97 21.22
#